data_AF-A0A022MIC2-F1
#
_entry.id   AF-A0A022MIC2-F1
#
_cell.length_a   1.000
_cell.length_b   1.000
_cell.length_c   1.000
_cell.angle_alpha   90.00
_cell.angle_beta   90.00
_cell.angle_gamma   90.00
#
_symmetry.space_group_name_H-M   'P 1'
#
loop_
_entity.id
_entity.type
_entity.pdbx_description
1 polymer ?
#
loop_
_entity_poly.entity_id
_entity_poly.type
_entity_poly.pdbx_seq_one_letter_code
_entity_poly.pdbx_strand_id
1 'polypeptide(L)'
;MPGHQGRTALVLGLTALTALASVALGPVTAQAAPDQAPDQAGRAAADTPVVVDGGTVLPGRVPGKNGALGVTFGFSDITMAGGPYEQPVNHNYNRPMYRPKASDPDSFWDNYVEELTTAGVDFVAVDLRGFGPGNAVPDGAGDPRALTPLVDAIKRRGVADRLKIAALDDTPATLTDKKNRAVHHTGGYSPPFDIGDANGTGEGGYQYFWDNNQREFFSRIPDDMLYKVDGRPLIYEWSVNDFAFSNQGNGNLSKLLQYARSRAEAEFGVDPYYVVDSSWPDRDPSVISQIDGINNWFELPRGSSNVTYQPVIDNGQLAFGDGWDYRTSDGAGDYKNTYQSSTVAGASVTYSFIGTGIQYLARTAPDQGSVDVSVDGQAPVTVKLNTGSAPKTQQSVFEKSGLADGTHTIKVVNKSAAPVTVDGFRVLTGRSAALNGRAYGVATPGFRVVNSDVSMIMDPDHGRKLSGTLDATVNAGADLTLVEGFTDWEENAMLARTADGTYAERLTDYPNQMIDTLRRYSTDPFPKEYRTEAETADAFAGATPGSTWDTYRSGDIDVQPTGDTGGGWNVGDIAPGESLTWNSRPLQGTVKLAARVATPNTGAQVRFVVDGTAGPTVDVPSTGDWQKYTTVDAGTFQLPAGTHHTVRLEFPTGSLNANYWTATTIAAPVAPAPVGPTGPITGIGGKCVDLAGGSVADGTRAVLNTCATTGTQTWTVAPDSSVRVLGKCLTTENGGTANGTRVQIASCDGSKEQQWSVDSSNGYLVNARSGFCLEDADGSTADGNPLIIWACNPGDVGQKWQVPAGTSAAGPSGRIAGYNGKCVEAGADGTPVQLNTCGSAASQSWTVAADGTLRAQGKCMTVAGGATANGAAVQSSSCSGAASQKWQAQANGTLVGTQSGKCLDATGPSSANGTKLQIWACAASDNQIWGVPSSRPAGVVSGYGGKCAEVTGGTTANGTAVQLNTCGSGSAQSWTAASDGTLRALGKCMTVAGGATANGTAVQLATCSGAASQKWQAQANGTLVGTQSGKCLDATGPSSANGTKLQIWTCAASDNQLWKLPA
;
A
#
# COMPACT_ATOMS: atom_id res chain seq x y z
N MET A 1 -20.61 -47.04 34.31
CA MET A 1 -20.82 -48.50 34.26
C MET A 1 -20.59 -48.98 32.84
N PRO A 2 -20.13 -50.22 32.58
CA PRO A 2 -19.34 -50.52 31.37
C PRO A 2 -19.99 -51.47 30.34
N GLY A 3 -19.44 -51.48 29.12
CA GLY A 3 -19.52 -52.55 28.11
C GLY A 3 -18.63 -52.17 26.91
N HIS A 4 -17.53 -52.87 26.57
CA HIS A 4 -17.44 -54.19 25.91
C HIS A 4 -17.79 -54.13 24.40
N GLN A 5 -17.06 -54.73 23.45
CA GLN A 5 -15.75 -55.42 23.40
C GLN A 5 -15.26 -55.55 21.94
N GLY A 6 -13.95 -55.81 21.74
CA GLY A 6 -13.42 -56.63 20.62
C GLY A 6 -12.50 -55.88 19.64
N ARG A 7 -11.19 -56.21 19.46
CA ARG A 7 -10.55 -57.46 18.96
C ARG A 7 -10.90 -57.76 17.49
N THR A 8 -9.99 -58.09 16.57
CA THR A 8 -8.53 -58.40 16.64
C THR A 8 -7.86 -58.21 15.26
N ALA A 9 -6.52 -58.21 15.21
CA ALA A 9 -5.73 -58.10 13.98
C ALA A 9 -5.77 -59.35 13.07
N LEU A 10 -5.37 -59.17 11.80
CA LEU A 10 -4.81 -60.25 10.97
C LEU A 10 -3.70 -59.73 10.05
N VAL A 11 -2.57 -60.42 10.02
CA VAL A 11 -1.44 -60.22 9.08
C VAL A 11 -1.27 -61.51 8.28
N LEU A 12 -1.11 -61.41 6.96
CA LEU A 12 -0.63 -62.48 6.08
C LEU A 12 -0.09 -61.86 4.78
N GLY A 13 0.94 -62.46 4.17
CA GLY A 13 1.58 -61.95 2.95
C GLY A 13 2.07 -63.07 2.02
N LEU A 14 2.89 -62.69 1.02
CA LEU A 14 3.41 -63.51 -0.12
C LEU A 14 2.32 -63.88 -1.17
N THR A 15 2.58 -64.00 -2.49
CA THR A 15 3.86 -64.01 -3.27
C THR A 15 3.68 -63.60 -4.74
N ALA A 16 4.62 -62.81 -5.26
CA ALA A 16 5.31 -62.85 -6.57
C ALA A 16 4.62 -63.24 -7.91
N LEU A 17 4.91 -62.44 -8.96
CA LEU A 17 5.35 -62.93 -10.27
C LEU A 17 6.31 -61.92 -10.96
N THR A 18 7.22 -62.38 -11.81
CA THR A 18 8.36 -61.62 -12.36
C THR A 18 8.39 -61.57 -13.90
N ALA A 19 8.92 -60.47 -14.49
CA ALA A 19 9.42 -60.45 -15.87
C ALA A 19 10.54 -59.40 -16.08
N LEU A 20 11.65 -59.83 -16.67
CA LEU A 20 12.95 -59.15 -16.79
C LEU A 20 13.07 -58.12 -17.92
N ALA A 21 13.92 -57.08 -17.73
CA ALA A 21 15.12 -56.74 -18.56
C ALA A 21 15.65 -55.31 -18.22
N SER A 22 16.74 -55.13 -17.46
CA SER A 22 18.16 -55.12 -17.90
C SER A 22 18.63 -53.85 -18.64
N VAL A 23 19.46 -53.00 -17.99
CA VAL A 23 20.90 -52.75 -18.30
C VAL A 23 21.52 -51.61 -17.45
N ALA A 24 22.69 -51.90 -16.85
CA ALA A 24 23.80 -51.05 -16.37
C ALA A 24 23.56 -49.73 -15.58
N LEU A 25 24.07 -49.72 -14.34
CA LEU A 25 24.44 -48.51 -13.58
C LEU A 25 25.89 -48.08 -13.87
N GLY A 26 26.14 -46.78 -13.86
CA GLY A 26 27.47 -46.17 -13.67
C GLY A 26 27.36 -45.03 -12.64
N PRO A 27 28.29 -44.90 -11.67
CA PRO A 27 28.12 -43.96 -10.57
C PRO A 27 28.71 -42.58 -10.91
N VAL A 28 27.93 -41.52 -10.75
CA VAL A 28 28.42 -40.14 -10.71
C VAL A 28 27.82 -39.41 -9.52
N THR A 29 28.73 -38.85 -8.73
CA THR A 29 28.59 -38.00 -7.53
C THR A 29 27.31 -37.18 -7.41
N ALA A 30 26.68 -37.24 -6.24
CA ALA A 30 25.62 -36.32 -5.84
C ALA A 30 26.15 -34.88 -5.71
N GLN A 31 25.51 -33.95 -6.40
CA GLN A 31 25.62 -32.52 -6.15
C GLN A 31 24.23 -31.90 -6.33
N ALA A 32 23.76 -31.18 -5.31
CA ALA A 32 22.40 -30.70 -5.23
C ALA A 32 22.13 -29.52 -6.19
N ALA A 33 20.97 -29.54 -6.84
CA ALA A 33 20.33 -28.40 -7.48
C ALA A 33 18.81 -28.51 -7.21
N PRO A 34 18.10 -27.39 -6.96
CA PRO A 34 16.68 -27.41 -6.63
C PRO A 34 15.80 -27.66 -7.86
N ASP A 35 14.70 -28.40 -7.68
CA ASP A 35 13.76 -28.74 -8.74
C ASP A 35 13.04 -27.50 -9.34
N GLN A 36 12.81 -27.56 -10.64
CA GLN A 36 12.09 -26.55 -11.42
C GLN A 36 10.57 -26.86 -11.44
N ALA A 37 9.74 -25.82 -11.34
CA ALA A 37 8.29 -25.96 -11.50
C ALA A 37 7.89 -26.24 -12.98
N PRO A 38 6.84 -27.04 -13.25
CA PRO A 38 6.47 -27.42 -14.61
C PRO A 38 5.55 -26.40 -15.34
N ASP A 39 5.76 -26.35 -16.65
CA ASP A 39 5.13 -25.61 -17.75
C ASP A 39 3.86 -24.75 -17.56
N GLN A 40 3.95 -23.54 -18.10
CA GLN A 40 2.86 -22.61 -18.43
C GLN A 40 2.49 -22.73 -19.92
N ALA A 41 1.39 -23.42 -20.25
CA ALA A 41 0.92 -23.50 -21.64
C ALA A 41 -0.62 -23.54 -21.78
N GLY A 42 -1.22 -22.38 -22.02
CA GLY A 42 -2.48 -22.29 -22.78
C GLY A 42 -3.72 -21.75 -22.07
N ARG A 43 -3.81 -20.41 -21.96
CA ARG A 43 -5.02 -19.61 -22.28
C ARG A 43 -4.68 -18.12 -22.22
N ALA A 44 -5.00 -17.38 -23.28
CA ALA A 44 -4.97 -15.93 -23.26
C ALA A 44 -6.22 -15.41 -22.54
N ALA A 45 -6.09 -15.05 -21.27
CA ALA A 45 -6.99 -14.08 -20.63
C ALA A 45 -6.51 -12.67 -21.02
N ALA A 46 -7.44 -11.75 -21.26
CA ALA A 46 -7.10 -10.41 -21.74
C ALA A 46 -6.47 -9.57 -20.61
N ASP A 47 -5.24 -9.11 -20.83
CA ASP A 47 -4.54 -8.01 -20.14
C ASP A 47 -4.85 -7.86 -18.63
N THR A 48 -4.58 -8.90 -17.83
CA THR A 48 -4.43 -8.73 -16.36
C THR A 48 -3.17 -7.88 -16.11
N PRO A 49 -3.28 -6.68 -15.51
CA PRO A 49 -2.13 -5.85 -15.24
C PRO A 49 -1.32 -6.41 -14.06
N VAL A 50 -0.07 -5.97 -14.05
CA VAL A 50 1.04 -6.70 -13.45
C VAL A 50 1.40 -6.11 -12.10
N VAL A 51 1.24 -6.89 -11.04
CA VAL A 51 2.00 -6.67 -9.79
C VAL A 51 3.35 -7.37 -9.96
N VAL A 52 4.47 -6.71 -9.66
CA VAL A 52 5.79 -7.36 -9.76
C VAL A 52 6.34 -7.69 -8.37
N ASP A 53 6.57 -8.97 -8.07
CA ASP A 53 7.26 -9.44 -6.85
C ASP A 53 8.69 -9.86 -7.18
N GLY A 54 9.70 -9.10 -6.73
CA GLY A 54 11.11 -9.39 -6.96
C GLY A 54 11.57 -9.57 -8.43
N GLY A 55 10.73 -9.20 -9.40
CA GLY A 55 10.92 -9.45 -10.84
C GLY A 55 9.90 -10.39 -11.49
N THR A 56 9.02 -11.04 -10.71
CA THR A 56 7.98 -11.98 -11.18
C THR A 56 6.62 -11.30 -11.27
N VAL A 57 5.84 -11.59 -12.32
CA VAL A 57 4.49 -11.05 -12.52
C VAL A 57 3.45 -11.85 -11.71
N LEU A 58 2.72 -11.17 -10.83
CA LEU A 58 1.58 -11.68 -10.06
C LEU A 58 0.26 -11.02 -10.48
N PRO A 59 -0.89 -11.73 -10.38
CA PRO A 59 -2.22 -11.13 -10.55
C PRO A 59 -2.56 -10.12 -9.45
N GLY A 60 -3.34 -9.10 -9.81
CA GLY A 60 -3.83 -8.05 -8.91
C GLY A 60 -4.88 -7.14 -9.56
N ARG A 61 -5.31 -6.10 -8.84
CA ARG A 61 -6.35 -5.16 -9.28
C ARG A 61 -5.93 -4.35 -10.51
N VAL A 62 -6.84 -4.23 -11.47
CA VAL A 62 -6.69 -3.37 -12.65
C VAL A 62 -6.79 -1.88 -12.27
N PRO A 63 -5.84 -1.03 -12.69
CA PRO A 63 -5.93 0.41 -12.49
C PRO A 63 -7.26 1.00 -13.00
N GLY A 64 -7.97 1.72 -12.13
CA GLY A 64 -9.28 2.30 -12.42
C GLY A 64 -10.48 1.41 -12.10
N LYS A 65 -10.28 0.17 -11.63
CA LYS A 65 -11.35 -0.63 -11.01
C LYS A 65 -11.48 -0.24 -9.54
N ASN A 66 -12.59 0.40 -9.19
CA ASN A 66 -12.76 1.03 -7.88
C ASN A 66 -13.75 0.30 -6.94
N GLY A 67 -14.29 -0.85 -7.35
CA GLY A 67 -15.27 -1.60 -6.55
C GLY A 67 -14.67 -2.13 -5.25
N ALA A 68 -15.45 -2.09 -4.17
CA ALA A 68 -14.96 -2.47 -2.85
C ALA A 68 -14.81 -4.00 -2.72
N LEU A 69 -13.84 -4.43 -1.92
CA LEU A 69 -13.56 -5.82 -1.62
C LEU A 69 -13.94 -6.10 -0.17
N GLY A 70 -14.99 -6.88 0.03
CA GLY A 70 -15.39 -7.39 1.34
C GLY A 70 -15.08 -8.88 1.50
N VAL A 71 -15.17 -9.37 2.73
CA VAL A 71 -15.04 -10.80 3.08
C VAL A 71 -16.18 -11.23 4.01
N THR A 72 -16.56 -12.51 3.99
CA THR A 72 -17.48 -13.08 4.99
C THR A 72 -16.76 -13.41 6.30
N PHE A 73 -17.51 -13.69 7.38
CA PHE A 73 -16.93 -14.04 8.68
C PHE A 73 -17.85 -14.87 9.58
N GLY A 74 -17.52 -16.15 9.76
CA GLY A 74 -18.17 -17.02 10.74
C GLY A 74 -17.50 -16.94 12.13
N PHE A 75 -18.31 -16.93 13.19
CA PHE A 75 -17.83 -16.97 14.58
C PHE A 75 -18.74 -17.83 15.48
N SER A 76 -18.18 -18.42 16.54
CA SER A 76 -18.89 -19.21 17.54
C SER A 76 -18.20 -19.12 18.91
N ASP A 77 -18.87 -19.51 19.99
CA ASP A 77 -18.27 -19.58 21.33
C ASP A 77 -17.01 -20.46 21.38
N ILE A 78 -16.99 -21.54 20.59
CA ILE A 78 -15.87 -22.48 20.51
C ILE A 78 -14.65 -21.81 19.87
N THR A 79 -14.85 -21.07 18.76
CA THR A 79 -13.77 -20.36 18.08
C THR A 79 -13.26 -19.18 18.90
N MET A 80 -14.16 -18.42 19.54
CA MET A 80 -13.80 -17.29 20.43
C MET A 80 -13.01 -17.74 21.65
N ALA A 81 -13.31 -18.92 22.22
CA ALA A 81 -12.63 -19.46 23.40
C ALA A 81 -11.35 -20.27 23.10
N GLY A 82 -10.93 -20.39 21.82
CA GLY A 82 -9.72 -21.14 21.45
C GLY A 82 -9.85 -22.66 21.65
N GLY A 83 -11.05 -23.19 21.36
CA GLY A 83 -11.47 -24.58 21.54
C GLY A 83 -10.62 -25.65 20.83
N PRO A 84 -10.88 -26.94 21.12
CA PRO A 84 -9.99 -28.04 20.74
C PRO A 84 -10.02 -28.40 19.24
N TYR A 85 -8.87 -28.86 18.74
CA TYR A 85 -8.56 -29.14 17.33
C TYR A 85 -9.17 -30.41 16.73
N GLU A 86 -9.73 -31.31 17.55
CA GLU A 86 -9.91 -32.72 17.14
C GLU A 86 -11.31 -33.05 16.62
N GLN A 87 -11.48 -32.95 15.31
CA GLN A 87 -12.42 -33.76 14.54
C GLN A 87 -11.60 -34.76 13.68
N PRO A 88 -11.73 -36.08 13.87
CA PRO A 88 -10.69 -37.07 13.51
C PRO A 88 -10.59 -37.43 12.01
N VAL A 89 -11.04 -36.57 11.09
CA VAL A 89 -11.04 -36.82 9.63
C VAL A 89 -10.50 -35.68 8.76
N ASN A 90 -10.24 -34.48 9.29
CA ASN A 90 -9.42 -33.48 8.60
C ASN A 90 -8.29 -33.02 9.53
N HIS A 91 -7.07 -32.84 9.00
CA HIS A 91 -5.93 -32.31 9.76
C HIS A 91 -5.56 -30.87 9.35
N ASN A 92 -6.37 -30.25 8.50
CA ASN A 92 -6.19 -28.88 8.02
C ASN A 92 -7.45 -28.08 8.37
N TYR A 93 -7.45 -27.38 9.50
CA TYR A 93 -8.58 -26.55 9.96
C TYR A 93 -8.22 -25.08 9.97
N ASN A 94 -9.23 -24.24 9.67
CA ASN A 94 -9.12 -22.79 9.63
C ASN A 94 -8.70 -22.24 10.99
N ARG A 95 -7.41 -21.94 11.08
CA ARG A 95 -6.87 -21.01 12.06
C ARG A 95 -7.32 -19.62 11.58
N PRO A 96 -8.13 -18.84 12.34
CA PRO A 96 -7.91 -17.39 12.30
C PRO A 96 -6.43 -17.19 12.61
N MET A 97 -5.83 -16.10 12.11
CA MET A 97 -4.40 -15.81 12.13
C MET A 97 -3.62 -16.56 13.21
N TYR A 98 -4.07 -16.46 14.46
CA TYR A 98 -3.60 -17.28 15.58
C TYR A 98 -4.67 -17.67 16.58
N ARG A 99 -4.34 -18.69 17.37
CA ARG A 99 -5.17 -19.19 18.46
C ARG A 99 -5.45 -18.08 19.49
N PRO A 100 -6.71 -17.70 19.76
CA PRO A 100 -7.00 -16.79 20.86
C PRO A 100 -6.68 -17.45 22.19
N LYS A 101 -6.25 -16.65 23.16
CA LYS A 101 -6.00 -17.13 24.51
C LYS A 101 -7.34 -17.57 25.12
N ALA A 102 -7.42 -18.80 25.61
CA ALA A 102 -8.60 -19.28 26.34
C ALA A 102 -8.90 -18.45 27.63
N SER A 103 -7.93 -17.66 28.10
CA SER A 103 -8.07 -16.72 29.23
C SER A 103 -8.33 -15.27 28.82
N ASP A 104 -8.39 -14.96 27.53
CA ASP A 104 -8.44 -13.60 26.97
C ASP A 104 -9.21 -13.60 25.63
N PRO A 105 -10.55 -13.58 25.67
CA PRO A 105 -11.38 -13.66 24.46
C PRO A 105 -11.31 -12.41 23.58
N ASP A 106 -10.83 -11.28 24.09
CA ASP A 106 -10.59 -10.07 23.29
C ASP A 106 -9.51 -10.30 22.23
N SER A 107 -8.52 -11.16 22.53
CA SER A 107 -7.44 -11.52 21.60
C SER A 107 -7.92 -12.16 20.29
N PHE A 108 -9.09 -12.83 20.28
CA PHE A 108 -9.70 -13.35 19.05
C PHE A 108 -10.04 -12.22 18.07
N TRP A 109 -10.76 -11.22 18.58
CA TRP A 109 -11.24 -10.09 17.80
C TRP A 109 -10.10 -9.18 17.35
N ASP A 110 -9.11 -8.96 18.22
CA ASP A 110 -7.91 -8.22 17.84
C ASP A 110 -7.09 -8.95 16.77
N ASN A 111 -6.86 -10.27 16.87
CA ASN A 111 -6.17 -11.03 15.82
C ASN A 111 -6.90 -10.93 14.47
N TYR A 112 -8.23 -11.02 14.50
CA TYR A 112 -9.06 -11.01 13.29
C TYR A 112 -9.05 -9.65 12.58
N VAL A 113 -9.21 -8.54 13.32
CA VAL A 113 -9.16 -7.17 12.76
C VAL A 113 -7.80 -6.87 12.11
N GLU A 114 -6.71 -7.41 12.68
CA GLU A 114 -5.39 -7.30 12.07
C GLU A 114 -5.28 -8.06 10.74
N GLU A 115 -5.84 -9.28 10.67
CA GLU A 115 -5.87 -10.08 9.45
C GLU A 115 -6.56 -9.34 8.30
N LEU A 116 -7.75 -8.77 8.58
CA LEU A 116 -8.54 -7.98 7.64
C LEU A 116 -7.81 -6.72 7.16
N THR A 117 -7.22 -5.97 8.09
CA THR A 117 -6.52 -4.72 7.75
C THR A 117 -5.19 -4.95 7.02
N THR A 118 -4.55 -6.11 7.25
CA THR A 118 -3.42 -6.60 6.46
C THR A 118 -3.85 -6.95 5.04
N ALA A 119 -4.92 -7.76 4.91
CA ALA A 119 -5.55 -8.10 3.63
C ALA A 119 -6.08 -6.85 2.87
N GLY A 120 -6.31 -5.74 3.58
CA GLY A 120 -6.74 -4.47 2.99
C GLY A 120 -8.19 -4.49 2.51
N VAL A 121 -9.03 -5.35 3.07
CA VAL A 121 -10.46 -5.37 2.75
C VAL A 121 -11.15 -4.08 3.22
N ASP A 122 -12.14 -3.62 2.46
CA ASP A 122 -12.92 -2.41 2.78
C ASP A 122 -13.97 -2.69 3.87
N PHE A 123 -14.50 -3.92 3.92
CA PHE A 123 -15.47 -4.34 4.93
C PHE A 123 -15.44 -5.84 5.25
N VAL A 124 -15.95 -6.20 6.41
CA VAL A 124 -16.33 -7.57 6.77
C VAL A 124 -17.86 -7.69 6.79
N ALA A 125 -18.41 -8.65 6.06
CA ALA A 125 -19.80 -9.09 6.17
C ALA A 125 -19.87 -10.21 7.21
N VAL A 126 -20.25 -9.87 8.45
CA VAL A 126 -20.32 -10.85 9.53
C VAL A 126 -21.49 -11.81 9.29
N ASP A 127 -21.23 -13.10 9.39
CA ASP A 127 -22.26 -14.14 9.24
C ASP A 127 -23.20 -14.13 10.44
N LEU A 128 -24.49 -14.00 10.14
CA LEU A 128 -25.58 -13.85 11.08
C LEU A 128 -26.54 -15.01 10.90
N ARG A 129 -26.64 -15.86 11.92
CA ARG A 129 -27.48 -17.07 11.95
C ARG A 129 -28.61 -16.95 12.97
N GLY A 130 -28.86 -15.75 13.47
CA GLY A 130 -29.87 -15.43 14.49
C GLY A 130 -29.68 -16.14 15.83
N PHE A 131 -30.71 -16.08 16.67
CA PHE A 131 -30.75 -16.74 17.98
C PHE A 131 -32.15 -17.24 18.37
N GLY A 132 -32.22 -18.14 19.35
CA GLY A 132 -33.48 -18.66 19.87
C GLY A 132 -34.26 -17.64 20.71
N PRO A 133 -35.55 -17.37 20.40
CA PRO A 133 -36.39 -16.49 21.20
C PRO A 133 -36.40 -16.88 22.68
N GLY A 134 -36.16 -15.90 23.56
CA GLY A 134 -36.13 -16.10 25.01
C GLY A 134 -34.79 -16.56 25.60
N ASN A 135 -33.79 -16.88 24.78
CA ASN A 135 -32.44 -17.20 25.28
C ASN A 135 -31.74 -15.94 25.79
N ALA A 136 -31.41 -15.92 27.09
CA ALA A 136 -30.86 -14.74 27.79
C ALA A 136 -29.36 -14.47 27.52
N VAL A 137 -28.67 -15.43 26.91
CA VAL A 137 -27.25 -15.36 26.50
C VAL A 137 -27.13 -15.74 25.02
N PRO A 138 -26.02 -15.35 24.34
CA PRO A 138 -25.68 -15.88 23.03
C PRO A 138 -25.72 -17.42 23.00
N ASP A 139 -26.22 -18.01 21.91
CA ASP A 139 -26.58 -19.45 21.90
C ASP A 139 -25.97 -20.31 20.79
N GLY A 140 -25.10 -19.75 19.94
CA GLY A 140 -24.44 -20.53 18.90
C GLY A 140 -23.62 -19.68 17.92
N ALA A 141 -23.22 -20.32 16.83
CA ALA A 141 -22.52 -19.63 15.74
C ALA A 141 -23.39 -18.52 15.12
N GLY A 142 -22.76 -17.41 14.75
CA GLY A 142 -23.40 -16.27 14.08
C GLY A 142 -24.44 -15.51 14.91
N ASP A 143 -24.39 -15.56 16.25
CA ASP A 143 -25.32 -14.79 17.10
C ASP A 143 -24.92 -13.29 17.12
N PRO A 144 -25.72 -12.37 16.56
CA PRO A 144 -25.36 -10.95 16.45
C PRO A 144 -25.10 -10.26 17.79
N ARG A 145 -25.58 -10.83 18.91
CA ARG A 145 -25.43 -10.25 20.25
C ARG A 145 -24.00 -10.33 20.76
N ALA A 146 -23.14 -11.16 20.14
CA ALA A 146 -21.72 -11.30 20.47
C ALA A 146 -20.79 -10.35 19.70
N LEU A 147 -21.30 -9.41 18.90
CA LEU A 147 -20.49 -8.56 18.01
C LEU A 147 -19.84 -7.32 18.66
N THR A 148 -20.19 -6.94 19.89
CA THR A 148 -19.59 -5.75 20.55
C THR A 148 -18.05 -5.77 20.61
N PRO A 149 -17.38 -6.91 20.91
CA PRO A 149 -15.92 -6.94 20.95
C PRO A 149 -15.24 -6.73 19.59
N LEU A 150 -15.91 -7.01 18.45
CA LEU A 150 -15.41 -6.65 17.11
C LEU A 150 -15.31 -5.13 16.96
N VAL A 151 -16.36 -4.44 17.40
CA VAL A 151 -16.42 -2.96 17.41
C VAL A 151 -15.31 -2.39 18.28
N ASP A 152 -15.07 -2.98 19.44
CA ASP A 152 -14.01 -2.55 20.35
C ASP A 152 -12.61 -2.85 19.79
N ALA A 153 -12.37 -4.02 19.17
CA ALA A 153 -11.09 -4.36 18.52
C ALA A 153 -10.74 -3.39 17.37
N ILE A 154 -11.71 -3.05 16.50
CA ILE A 154 -11.51 -2.06 15.42
C ILE A 154 -11.14 -0.69 15.99
N LYS A 155 -11.75 -0.27 17.11
CA LYS A 155 -11.42 0.97 17.81
C LYS A 155 -10.05 0.91 18.50
N ARG A 156 -9.75 -0.18 19.22
CA ARG A 156 -8.46 -0.42 19.91
C ARG A 156 -7.28 -0.37 18.93
N ARG A 157 -7.43 -0.97 17.74
CA ARG A 157 -6.41 -0.96 16.69
C ARG A 157 -6.38 0.32 15.86
N GLY A 158 -7.36 1.22 16.02
CA GLY A 158 -7.37 2.52 15.37
C GLY A 158 -7.62 2.47 13.86
N VAL A 159 -8.41 1.51 13.40
CA VAL A 159 -8.64 1.21 11.96
C VAL A 159 -10.09 1.42 11.51
N ALA A 160 -10.89 2.11 12.33
CA ALA A 160 -12.31 2.40 12.08
C ALA A 160 -12.57 3.28 10.85
N ASP A 161 -11.55 3.96 10.32
CA ASP A 161 -11.59 4.71 9.06
C ASP A 161 -11.40 3.82 7.82
N ARG A 162 -10.73 2.66 7.97
CA ARG A 162 -10.32 1.75 6.90
C ARG A 162 -11.13 0.46 6.81
N LEU A 163 -11.62 -0.04 7.94
CA LEU A 163 -12.40 -1.29 8.01
C LEU A 163 -13.81 -1.01 8.55
N LYS A 164 -14.82 -1.44 7.80
CA LYS A 164 -16.25 -1.32 8.15
C LYS A 164 -16.93 -2.68 8.30
N ILE A 165 -18.15 -2.69 8.83
CA ILE A 165 -18.93 -3.90 9.11
C ILE A 165 -20.23 -3.87 8.29
N ALA A 166 -20.47 -4.92 7.51
CA ALA A 166 -21.73 -5.26 6.88
C ALA A 166 -22.31 -6.53 7.55
N ALA A 167 -23.56 -6.88 7.24
CA ALA A 167 -24.14 -8.17 7.62
C ALA A 167 -24.18 -9.14 6.43
N LEU A 168 -24.04 -10.43 6.72
CA LEU A 168 -24.47 -11.55 5.87
C LEU A 168 -25.49 -12.36 6.69
N ASP A 169 -26.73 -12.50 6.21
CA ASP A 169 -27.75 -13.33 6.85
C ASP A 169 -27.76 -14.73 6.19
N ASP A 170 -27.29 -15.75 6.92
CA ASP A 170 -27.57 -17.18 6.65
C ASP A 170 -29.05 -17.41 6.95
N THR A 171 -29.88 -16.93 6.02
CA THR A 171 -31.33 -16.97 6.13
C THR A 171 -31.88 -18.38 6.38
N PRO A 172 -31.36 -19.46 5.77
CA PRO A 172 -31.71 -20.83 6.16
C PRO A 172 -31.50 -21.12 7.66
N ALA A 173 -30.35 -20.76 8.24
CA ALA A 173 -30.12 -20.99 9.67
C ALA A 173 -30.95 -20.05 10.55
N THR A 174 -30.92 -18.74 10.26
CA THR A 174 -31.68 -17.71 10.97
C THR A 174 -33.16 -18.05 11.05
N LEU A 175 -33.81 -18.29 9.90
CA LEU A 175 -35.26 -18.47 9.84
C LEU A 175 -35.70 -19.91 10.06
N THR A 176 -34.92 -20.92 9.69
CA THR A 176 -35.40 -22.31 9.71
C THR A 176 -34.77 -23.13 10.83
N ASP A 177 -33.44 -23.13 10.98
CA ASP A 177 -32.79 -23.90 12.05
C ASP A 177 -33.13 -23.36 13.45
N LYS A 178 -32.91 -22.06 13.72
CA LYS A 178 -33.21 -21.46 15.04
C LYS A 178 -34.69 -21.59 15.39
N LYS A 179 -35.57 -21.39 14.39
CA LYS A 179 -37.02 -21.62 14.53
C LYS A 179 -37.34 -23.07 14.85
N ASN A 180 -36.72 -24.05 14.18
CA ASN A 180 -36.93 -25.47 14.45
C ASN A 180 -36.36 -25.93 15.79
N ARG A 181 -35.38 -25.23 16.36
CA ARG A 181 -34.95 -25.43 17.77
C ARG A 181 -36.00 -24.88 18.75
N ALA A 182 -36.51 -23.68 18.48
CA ALA A 182 -37.42 -22.97 19.37
C ALA A 182 -38.84 -23.57 19.39
N VAL A 183 -39.40 -23.89 18.21
CA VAL A 183 -40.79 -24.33 18.03
C VAL A 183 -40.91 -25.86 17.99
N HIS A 184 -40.02 -26.52 17.24
CA HIS A 184 -40.13 -27.96 16.92
C HIS A 184 -39.15 -28.85 17.71
N HIS A 185 -38.22 -28.24 18.47
CA HIS A 185 -37.19 -28.88 19.29
C HIS A 185 -36.27 -29.90 18.57
N THR A 186 -36.13 -29.76 17.25
CA THR A 186 -35.33 -30.67 16.39
C THR A 186 -34.11 -30.02 15.77
N GLY A 187 -34.15 -28.71 15.49
CA GLY A 187 -33.15 -28.03 14.66
C GLY A 187 -33.13 -28.51 13.20
N GLY A 188 -32.17 -28.01 12.43
CA GLY A 188 -32.05 -28.27 11.00
C GLY A 188 -33.19 -27.63 10.19
N TYR A 189 -33.25 -27.97 8.90
CA TYR A 189 -34.11 -27.28 7.92
C TYR A 189 -35.51 -27.89 7.75
N SER A 190 -35.90 -28.87 8.58
CA SER A 190 -37.20 -29.54 8.52
C SER A 190 -37.95 -29.47 9.86
N PRO A 191 -39.19 -28.95 9.91
CA PRO A 191 -39.98 -28.45 8.77
C PRO A 191 -39.44 -27.12 8.20
N PRO A 192 -39.63 -26.86 6.89
CA PRO A 192 -39.32 -25.57 6.27
C PRO A 192 -39.99 -24.39 6.98
N PHE A 193 -39.43 -23.19 6.87
CA PHE A 193 -40.09 -21.95 7.29
C PHE A 193 -41.13 -21.52 6.25
N ASP A 194 -42.34 -21.18 6.72
CA ASP A 194 -43.42 -20.67 5.87
C ASP A 194 -43.31 -19.14 5.73
N ILE A 195 -42.79 -18.68 4.59
CA ILE A 195 -42.66 -17.25 4.25
C ILE A 195 -44.04 -16.57 4.07
N GLY A 196 -45.12 -17.35 3.94
CA GLY A 196 -46.50 -16.88 3.94
C GLY A 196 -47.09 -16.59 5.33
N ASP A 197 -46.50 -17.09 6.43
CA ASP A 197 -46.98 -16.85 7.81
C ASP A 197 -46.58 -15.46 8.33
N ALA A 198 -46.97 -14.41 7.62
CA ALA A 198 -46.63 -13.01 7.93
C ALA A 198 -46.95 -12.58 9.39
N ASN A 199 -47.93 -13.24 10.03
CA ASN A 199 -48.39 -12.93 11.38
C ASN A 199 -47.83 -13.87 12.47
N GLY A 200 -46.97 -14.84 12.12
CA GLY A 200 -46.33 -15.75 13.08
C GLY A 200 -47.29 -16.68 13.81
N THR A 201 -48.34 -17.15 13.14
CA THR A 201 -49.38 -18.01 13.72
C THR A 201 -48.97 -19.49 13.87
N GLY A 202 -47.86 -19.92 13.26
CA GLY A 202 -47.27 -21.24 13.47
C GLY A 202 -45.73 -21.25 13.50
N GLU A 203 -45.08 -20.42 12.69
CA GLU A 203 -43.62 -20.49 12.47
C GLU A 203 -42.87 -19.20 12.87
N GLY A 204 -43.54 -18.23 13.52
CA GLY A 204 -42.94 -16.99 14.05
C GLY A 204 -42.93 -15.78 13.12
N GLY A 205 -43.06 -15.99 11.80
CA GLY A 205 -43.34 -14.94 10.81
C GLY A 205 -42.27 -13.87 10.64
N TYR A 206 -42.64 -12.72 10.04
CA TYR A 206 -41.67 -11.66 9.70
C TYR A 206 -41.03 -11.00 10.93
N GLN A 207 -41.67 -11.07 12.09
CA GLN A 207 -41.07 -10.67 13.37
C GLN A 207 -39.82 -11.49 13.68
N TYR A 208 -39.80 -12.79 13.36
CA TYR A 208 -38.68 -13.67 13.68
C TYR A 208 -37.38 -13.20 13.01
N PHE A 209 -37.45 -12.86 11.73
CA PHE A 209 -36.35 -12.31 10.91
C PHE A 209 -35.71 -11.05 11.53
N TRP A 210 -36.55 -10.13 11.97
CA TRP A 210 -36.11 -8.86 12.53
C TRP A 210 -35.60 -9.03 13.97
N ASP A 211 -36.47 -9.51 14.85
CA ASP A 211 -36.30 -9.45 16.31
C ASP A 211 -35.21 -10.39 16.84
N ASN A 212 -34.91 -11.46 16.09
CA ASN A 212 -33.90 -12.46 16.47
C ASN A 212 -32.67 -12.47 15.55
N ASN A 213 -32.53 -11.47 14.66
CA ASN A 213 -31.31 -11.29 13.88
C ASN A 213 -30.96 -9.81 13.64
N GLN A 214 -31.55 -9.20 12.60
CA GLN A 214 -31.08 -7.90 12.07
C GLN A 214 -31.22 -6.74 13.06
N ARG A 215 -32.25 -6.76 13.93
CA ARG A 215 -32.42 -5.75 14.99
C ARG A 215 -31.23 -5.73 15.96
N GLU A 216 -30.74 -6.90 16.35
CA GLU A 216 -29.59 -6.95 17.27
C GLU A 216 -28.31 -6.50 16.57
N PHE A 217 -28.08 -6.85 15.30
CA PHE A 217 -26.96 -6.33 14.51
C PHE A 217 -26.90 -4.79 14.54
N PHE A 218 -28.00 -4.12 14.17
CA PHE A 218 -28.07 -2.65 14.20
C PHE A 218 -27.91 -2.05 15.59
N SER A 219 -28.34 -2.75 16.65
CA SER A 219 -28.15 -2.30 18.03
C SER A 219 -26.73 -2.48 18.58
N ARG A 220 -25.89 -3.31 17.93
CA ARG A 220 -24.51 -3.62 18.36
C ARG A 220 -23.46 -2.86 17.55
N ILE A 221 -23.71 -2.60 16.27
CA ILE A 221 -22.77 -1.92 15.37
C ILE A 221 -23.11 -0.42 15.27
N PRO A 222 -22.21 0.49 15.69
CA PRO A 222 -22.40 1.93 15.53
C PRO A 222 -22.54 2.36 14.06
N ASP A 223 -23.36 3.39 13.81
CA ASP A 223 -23.67 3.87 12.45
C ASP A 223 -22.43 4.31 11.64
N ASP A 224 -21.41 4.85 12.30
CA ASP A 224 -20.14 5.25 11.71
C ASP A 224 -19.22 4.06 11.37
N MET A 225 -19.54 2.87 11.86
CA MET A 225 -18.81 1.61 11.60
C MET A 225 -19.53 0.70 10.59
N LEU A 226 -20.80 0.95 10.28
CA LEU A 226 -21.52 0.25 9.22
C LEU A 226 -20.88 0.55 7.86
N TYR A 227 -20.67 -0.48 7.04
CA TYR A 227 -20.36 -0.30 5.63
C TYR A 227 -21.63 0.13 4.90
N LYS A 228 -21.53 1.20 4.09
CA LYS A 228 -22.68 1.88 3.52
C LYS A 228 -22.53 2.06 2.02
N VAL A 229 -23.58 1.69 1.28
CA VAL A 229 -23.74 1.94 -0.15
C VAL A 229 -24.81 3.01 -0.31
N ASP A 230 -24.52 4.11 -1.00
CA ASP A 230 -25.39 5.31 -1.06
C ASP A 230 -25.85 5.83 0.32
N GLY A 231 -25.01 5.67 1.35
CA GLY A 231 -25.32 6.07 2.73
C GLY A 231 -26.18 5.07 3.51
N ARG A 232 -26.57 3.95 2.90
CA ARG A 232 -27.46 2.92 3.46
C ARG A 232 -26.67 1.67 3.90
N PRO A 233 -26.89 1.12 5.11
CA PRO A 233 -26.11 -0.01 5.63
C PRO A 233 -26.25 -1.28 4.79
N LEU A 234 -25.13 -1.91 4.42
CA LEU A 234 -25.13 -3.11 3.56
C LEU A 234 -25.51 -4.38 4.34
N ILE A 235 -26.52 -5.09 3.83
CA ILE A 235 -26.90 -6.45 4.26
C ILE A 235 -26.89 -7.37 3.03
N TYR A 236 -26.25 -8.53 3.17
CA TYR A 236 -26.36 -9.63 2.23
C TYR A 236 -27.36 -10.68 2.73
N GLU A 237 -28.15 -11.26 1.82
CA GLU A 237 -29.13 -12.31 2.14
C GLU A 237 -28.82 -13.60 1.36
N TRP A 238 -28.49 -14.70 2.06
CA TRP A 238 -27.86 -15.84 1.41
C TRP A 238 -28.78 -16.74 0.56
N SER A 239 -29.92 -17.24 1.06
CA SER A 239 -30.76 -18.12 0.22
C SER A 239 -32.17 -18.37 0.74
N VAL A 240 -33.13 -18.49 -0.19
CA VAL A 240 -34.54 -18.81 0.09
C VAL A 240 -35.01 -20.11 -0.60
N ASN A 241 -34.08 -21.06 -0.78
CA ASN A 241 -34.34 -22.31 -1.47
C ASN A 241 -35.26 -23.29 -0.73
N ASP A 242 -35.98 -24.12 -1.49
CA ASP A 242 -37.07 -25.00 -1.02
C ASP A 242 -36.66 -26.08 0.01
N PHE A 243 -35.35 -26.28 0.26
CA PHE A 243 -34.89 -27.20 1.30
C PHE A 243 -35.14 -26.66 2.71
N ALA A 244 -35.20 -25.33 2.86
CA ALA A 244 -35.43 -24.63 4.11
C ALA A 244 -36.71 -23.78 4.10
N PHE A 245 -37.25 -23.45 2.93
CA PHE A 245 -38.38 -22.51 2.82
C PHE A 245 -39.58 -23.05 2.04
N SER A 246 -40.75 -22.48 2.34
CA SER A 246 -41.98 -22.67 1.58
C SER A 246 -42.76 -21.36 1.44
N ASN A 247 -43.70 -21.32 0.47
CA ASN A 247 -44.56 -20.17 0.17
C ASN A 247 -43.82 -18.85 -0.10
N GLN A 248 -42.62 -18.91 -0.67
CA GLN A 248 -41.76 -17.75 -0.92
C GLN A 248 -42.38 -16.72 -1.89
N GLY A 249 -43.12 -17.20 -2.90
CA GLY A 249 -43.75 -16.37 -3.95
C GLY A 249 -44.94 -15.52 -3.47
N ASN A 250 -45.77 -15.06 -4.43
CA ASN A 250 -46.97 -14.26 -4.17
C ASN A 250 -46.73 -12.94 -3.39
N GLY A 251 -45.54 -12.35 -3.56
CA GLY A 251 -45.16 -11.11 -2.88
C GLY A 251 -44.77 -11.28 -1.42
N ASN A 252 -44.53 -12.49 -0.94
CA ASN A 252 -44.22 -12.71 0.47
C ASN A 252 -42.77 -12.33 0.82
N LEU A 253 -41.79 -12.56 -0.06
CA LEU A 253 -40.43 -12.04 0.15
C LEU A 253 -40.38 -10.51 0.04
N SER A 254 -41.19 -9.91 -0.85
CA SER A 254 -41.38 -8.45 -0.87
C SER A 254 -41.88 -7.90 0.48
N LYS A 255 -42.91 -8.52 1.06
CA LYS A 255 -43.48 -8.09 2.36
C LYS A 255 -42.49 -8.28 3.51
N LEU A 256 -41.68 -9.34 3.48
CA LEU A 256 -40.61 -9.60 4.46
C LEU A 256 -39.58 -8.47 4.48
N LEU A 257 -39.03 -8.08 3.32
CA LEU A 257 -38.05 -6.98 3.25
C LEU A 257 -38.69 -5.61 3.53
N GLN A 258 -39.93 -5.38 3.09
CA GLN A 258 -40.68 -4.16 3.47
C GLN A 258 -40.86 -4.06 4.98
N TYR A 259 -41.19 -5.16 5.64
CA TYR A 259 -41.28 -5.23 7.10
C TYR A 259 -39.94 -4.87 7.74
N ALA A 260 -38.84 -5.53 7.35
CA ALA A 260 -37.51 -5.27 7.90
C ALA A 260 -37.07 -3.79 7.70
N ARG A 261 -37.20 -3.24 6.49
CA ARG A 261 -36.92 -1.81 6.21
C ARG A 261 -37.74 -0.87 7.10
N SER A 262 -39.05 -1.12 7.21
CA SER A 262 -39.94 -0.29 8.06
C SER A 262 -39.56 -0.31 9.54
N ARG A 263 -38.97 -1.42 10.02
CA ARG A 263 -38.48 -1.55 11.39
C ARG A 263 -37.12 -0.88 11.57
N ALA A 264 -36.21 -1.08 10.63
CA ALA A 264 -34.90 -0.41 10.62
C ALA A 264 -35.05 1.13 10.66
N GLU A 265 -35.95 1.68 9.85
CA GLU A 265 -36.25 3.11 9.84
C GLU A 265 -36.90 3.56 11.15
N ALA A 266 -37.87 2.79 11.68
CA ALA A 266 -38.59 3.17 12.90
C ALA A 266 -37.75 3.06 14.20
N GLU A 267 -36.82 2.12 14.26
CA GLU A 267 -36.03 1.80 15.47
C GLU A 267 -34.63 2.43 15.45
N PHE A 268 -34.02 2.58 14.25
CA PHE A 268 -32.64 3.04 14.09
C PHE A 268 -32.50 4.24 13.13
N GLY A 269 -33.54 4.61 12.36
CA GLY A 269 -33.47 5.70 11.38
C GLY A 269 -32.60 5.38 10.17
N VAL A 270 -32.56 4.10 9.76
CA VAL A 270 -31.78 3.62 8.62
C VAL A 270 -32.63 2.78 7.67
N ASP A 271 -32.41 2.94 6.36
CA ASP A 271 -32.97 2.08 5.32
C ASP A 271 -31.88 1.11 4.80
N PRO A 272 -31.91 -0.19 5.14
CA PRO A 272 -30.86 -1.14 4.75
C PRO A 272 -30.73 -1.31 3.23
N TYR A 273 -29.51 -1.52 2.76
CA TYR A 273 -29.15 -1.78 1.37
C TYR A 273 -29.01 -3.30 1.18
N TYR A 274 -30.00 -3.93 0.55
CA TYR A 274 -30.08 -5.40 0.45
C TYR A 274 -29.45 -5.91 -0.85
N VAL A 275 -28.44 -6.77 -0.73
CA VAL A 275 -27.87 -7.55 -1.85
C VAL A 275 -28.21 -9.02 -1.62
N VAL A 276 -29.01 -9.60 -2.51
CA VAL A 276 -29.56 -10.95 -2.30
C VAL A 276 -29.00 -11.96 -3.28
N ASP A 277 -28.94 -13.23 -2.89
CA ASP A 277 -28.70 -14.32 -3.84
C ASP A 277 -29.82 -14.41 -4.89
N SER A 278 -29.47 -14.91 -6.08
CA SER A 278 -30.36 -15.15 -7.22
C SER A 278 -31.62 -15.96 -6.86
N SER A 279 -31.58 -16.84 -5.85
CA SER A 279 -32.77 -17.56 -5.39
C SER A 279 -33.91 -16.64 -4.92
N TRP A 280 -33.64 -15.41 -4.46
CA TRP A 280 -34.70 -14.48 -4.05
C TRP A 280 -35.62 -14.05 -5.21
N PRO A 281 -35.12 -13.37 -6.26
CA PRO A 281 -35.94 -13.00 -7.41
C PRO A 281 -36.43 -14.20 -8.23
N ASP A 282 -35.73 -15.34 -8.20
CA ASP A 282 -36.17 -16.57 -8.85
C ASP A 282 -37.42 -17.18 -8.19
N ARG A 283 -37.60 -16.98 -6.88
CA ARG A 283 -38.73 -17.52 -6.09
C ARG A 283 -39.88 -16.53 -5.95
N ASP A 284 -39.58 -15.23 -5.83
CA ASP A 284 -40.56 -14.14 -5.81
C ASP A 284 -40.08 -12.94 -6.64
N PRO A 285 -40.37 -12.88 -7.96
CA PRO A 285 -39.93 -11.78 -8.83
C PRO A 285 -40.37 -10.38 -8.38
N SER A 286 -41.36 -10.26 -7.49
CA SER A 286 -41.78 -8.95 -6.95
C SER A 286 -40.70 -8.32 -6.05
N VAL A 287 -39.85 -9.15 -5.42
CA VAL A 287 -38.84 -8.71 -4.44
C VAL A 287 -37.76 -7.83 -5.06
N ILE A 288 -37.64 -7.83 -6.39
CA ILE A 288 -36.72 -6.95 -7.15
C ILE A 288 -37.00 -5.47 -6.86
N SER A 289 -38.23 -5.12 -6.48
CA SER A 289 -38.60 -3.76 -6.05
C SER A 289 -38.13 -3.38 -4.64
N GLN A 290 -37.60 -4.33 -3.87
CA GLN A 290 -37.23 -4.22 -2.45
C GLN A 290 -35.75 -4.53 -2.17
N ILE A 291 -34.97 -4.84 -3.21
CA ILE A 291 -33.54 -5.16 -3.15
C ILE A 291 -32.77 -4.17 -4.00
N ASP A 292 -31.48 -4.05 -3.72
CA ASP A 292 -30.59 -3.07 -4.33
C ASP A 292 -29.48 -3.72 -5.17
N GLY A 293 -29.14 -4.99 -4.87
CA GLY A 293 -28.25 -5.82 -5.69
C GLY A 293 -28.69 -7.28 -5.73
N ILE A 294 -28.18 -8.01 -6.72
CA ILE A 294 -28.30 -9.47 -6.84
C ILE A 294 -26.89 -10.03 -7.08
N ASN A 295 -26.53 -11.11 -6.39
CA ASN A 295 -25.34 -11.89 -6.68
C ASN A 295 -25.69 -13.38 -6.93
N ASN A 296 -24.69 -14.16 -7.38
CA ASN A 296 -24.85 -15.60 -7.61
C ASN A 296 -23.84 -16.34 -6.72
N TRP A 297 -24.27 -16.83 -5.56
CA TRP A 297 -23.36 -17.29 -4.51
C TRP A 297 -22.48 -18.50 -4.91
N PHE A 298 -23.02 -19.40 -5.73
CA PHE A 298 -22.34 -20.65 -6.12
C PHE A 298 -22.17 -20.85 -7.64
N GLU A 299 -22.68 -19.96 -8.48
CA GLU A 299 -22.40 -19.99 -9.92
C GLU A 299 -21.15 -19.15 -10.22
N LEU A 300 -19.99 -19.79 -10.19
CA LEU A 300 -18.76 -19.23 -10.74
C LEU A 300 -19.03 -18.66 -12.15
N PRO A 301 -18.52 -17.47 -12.52
CA PRO A 301 -18.62 -16.93 -13.87
C PRO A 301 -17.86 -17.80 -14.89
N ARG A 302 -18.48 -18.90 -15.33
CA ARG A 302 -17.94 -19.76 -16.39
C ARG A 302 -18.02 -18.98 -17.69
N GLY A 303 -16.84 -18.76 -18.27
CA GLY A 303 -16.61 -17.70 -19.25
C GLY A 303 -17.65 -17.62 -20.37
N SER A 304 -18.17 -16.41 -20.55
CA SER A 304 -18.67 -15.89 -21.84
C SER A 304 -19.68 -16.78 -22.59
N SER A 305 -20.88 -16.93 -22.06
CA SER A 305 -22.08 -17.12 -22.89
C SER A 305 -23.22 -16.26 -22.35
N ASN A 306 -23.47 -15.13 -23.01
CA ASN A 306 -24.52 -14.20 -22.63
C ASN A 306 -25.91 -14.86 -22.70
N VAL A 307 -26.82 -14.38 -21.84
CA VAL A 307 -28.19 -14.89 -21.58
C VAL A 307 -28.21 -16.09 -20.64
N THR A 308 -28.29 -15.78 -19.34
CA THR A 308 -28.86 -16.69 -18.35
C THR A 308 -30.38 -16.66 -18.51
N TYR A 309 -31.04 -17.80 -18.33
CA TYR A 309 -32.50 -17.87 -18.27
C TYR A 309 -32.89 -17.97 -16.80
N GLN A 310 -33.85 -17.14 -16.36
CA GLN A 310 -34.50 -17.41 -15.07
C GLN A 310 -35.27 -18.75 -15.16
N PRO A 311 -35.51 -19.44 -14.03
CA PRO A 311 -36.41 -20.59 -13.99
C PRO A 311 -37.76 -20.28 -14.66
N VAL A 312 -38.43 -21.31 -15.20
CA VAL A 312 -39.74 -21.12 -15.81
C VAL A 312 -40.72 -20.65 -14.75
N ILE A 313 -41.32 -19.48 -14.97
CA ILE A 313 -42.42 -18.97 -14.18
C ILE A 313 -43.64 -19.82 -14.53
N ASP A 314 -44.04 -20.65 -13.58
CA ASP A 314 -45.07 -21.67 -13.73
C ASP A 314 -46.46 -21.05 -13.89
N ASN A 315 -47.36 -21.72 -14.63
CA ASN A 315 -48.73 -21.28 -14.78
C ASN A 315 -49.51 -21.16 -13.45
N GLY A 316 -49.10 -21.84 -12.38
CA GLY A 316 -49.65 -21.71 -11.04
C GLY A 316 -49.20 -20.46 -10.28
N GLN A 317 -48.16 -19.76 -10.75
CA GLN A 317 -47.63 -18.52 -10.18
C GLN A 317 -48.19 -17.25 -10.84
N LEU A 318 -49.05 -17.41 -11.87
CA LEU A 318 -49.57 -16.31 -12.69
C LEU A 318 -51.03 -15.98 -12.35
N ALA A 319 -51.36 -14.68 -12.33
CA ALA A 319 -52.73 -14.20 -12.17
C ALA A 319 -53.45 -14.14 -13.53
N PHE A 320 -54.40 -15.05 -13.74
CA PHE A 320 -55.26 -15.08 -14.93
C PHE A 320 -56.56 -14.30 -14.70
N GLY A 321 -57.04 -13.60 -15.74
CA GLY A 321 -58.38 -13.01 -15.73
C GLY A 321 -59.48 -14.05 -16.00
N ASP A 322 -60.74 -13.59 -16.01
CA ASP A 322 -61.90 -14.45 -16.29
C ASP A 322 -61.77 -15.19 -17.64
N GLY A 323 -62.19 -16.46 -17.65
CA GLY A 323 -62.20 -17.31 -18.86
C GLY A 323 -60.97 -18.17 -19.10
N TRP A 324 -60.14 -18.42 -18.07
CA TRP A 324 -59.05 -19.40 -18.08
C TRP A 324 -59.32 -20.56 -17.11
N ASP A 325 -59.08 -21.79 -17.57
CA ASP A 325 -59.18 -23.03 -16.81
C ASP A 325 -57.78 -23.59 -16.50
N TYR A 326 -57.53 -23.90 -15.22
CA TYR A 326 -56.35 -24.64 -14.81
C TYR A 326 -56.45 -26.12 -15.20
N ARG A 327 -55.36 -26.71 -15.67
CA ARG A 327 -55.28 -28.09 -16.16
C ARG A 327 -54.00 -28.78 -15.66
N THR A 328 -54.13 -30.06 -15.30
CA THR A 328 -52.97 -30.97 -15.14
C THR A 328 -52.70 -31.69 -16.46
N SER A 329 -51.50 -32.25 -16.59
CA SER A 329 -51.07 -32.95 -17.81
C SER A 329 -50.45 -34.33 -17.63
N ASP A 330 -50.44 -34.86 -16.40
CA ASP A 330 -50.22 -36.27 -16.08
C ASP A 330 -49.00 -36.91 -16.79
N GLY A 331 -47.87 -36.18 -16.85
CA GLY A 331 -46.62 -36.65 -17.46
C GLY A 331 -46.44 -36.29 -18.94
N ALA A 332 -47.32 -35.48 -19.54
CA ALA A 332 -47.19 -35.06 -20.94
C ALA A 332 -46.01 -34.09 -21.21
N GLY A 333 -45.29 -33.63 -20.18
CA GLY A 333 -44.07 -32.86 -20.31
C GLY A 333 -44.23 -31.33 -20.36
N ASP A 334 -45.37 -30.80 -19.91
CA ASP A 334 -45.50 -29.37 -19.55
C ASP A 334 -44.68 -29.07 -18.28
N TYR A 335 -44.38 -27.79 -18.01
CA TYR A 335 -43.66 -27.44 -16.79
C TYR A 335 -44.51 -27.82 -15.57
N LYS A 336 -43.87 -28.46 -14.57
CA LYS A 336 -44.50 -29.09 -13.39
C LYS A 336 -45.73 -30.00 -13.67
N ASN A 337 -45.91 -30.46 -14.92
CA ASN A 337 -47.10 -31.17 -15.41
C ASN A 337 -48.42 -30.38 -15.29
N THR A 338 -48.36 -29.06 -15.45
CA THR A 338 -49.50 -28.15 -15.34
C THR A 338 -49.54 -27.17 -16.51
N TYR A 339 -50.73 -26.64 -16.81
CA TYR A 339 -50.91 -25.54 -17.77
C TYR A 339 -52.26 -24.85 -17.53
N GLN A 340 -52.42 -23.66 -18.09
CA GLN A 340 -53.69 -22.93 -18.13
C GLN A 340 -54.23 -22.92 -19.56
N SER A 341 -55.54 -22.99 -19.73
CA SER A 341 -56.19 -23.07 -21.06
C SER A 341 -57.40 -22.14 -21.16
N SER A 342 -57.66 -21.58 -22.35
CA SER A 342 -58.84 -20.74 -22.58
C SER A 342 -59.46 -21.01 -23.95
N THR A 343 -60.79 -21.03 -24.01
CA THR A 343 -61.61 -20.97 -25.23
C THR A 343 -62.43 -19.67 -25.30
N VAL A 344 -62.17 -18.70 -24.42
CA VAL A 344 -62.90 -17.43 -24.33
C VAL A 344 -62.12 -16.34 -25.08
N ALA A 345 -62.65 -15.89 -26.21
CA ALA A 345 -62.07 -14.77 -26.94
C ALA A 345 -62.08 -13.49 -26.07
N GLY A 346 -60.94 -12.82 -25.99
CA GLY A 346 -60.71 -11.66 -25.12
C GLY A 346 -60.17 -11.98 -23.72
N ALA A 347 -60.19 -13.25 -23.28
CA ALA A 347 -59.56 -13.64 -22.02
C ALA A 347 -58.05 -13.40 -22.08
N SER A 348 -57.47 -12.87 -21.00
CA SER A 348 -56.06 -12.45 -20.99
C SER A 348 -55.33 -12.75 -19.69
N VAL A 349 -54.03 -12.99 -19.81
CA VAL A 349 -53.06 -13.03 -18.71
C VAL A 349 -52.06 -11.90 -18.89
N THR A 350 -51.63 -11.31 -17.77
CA THR A 350 -50.60 -10.27 -17.74
C THR A 350 -49.53 -10.69 -16.74
N TYR A 351 -48.26 -10.54 -17.10
CA TYR A 351 -47.13 -10.85 -16.24
C TYR A 351 -46.09 -9.74 -16.34
N SER A 352 -45.70 -9.18 -15.19
CA SER A 352 -44.61 -8.21 -15.10
C SER A 352 -43.31 -8.92 -14.74
N PHE A 353 -42.23 -8.57 -15.41
CA PHE A 353 -40.92 -9.20 -15.28
C PHE A 353 -39.81 -8.16 -15.31
N ILE A 354 -38.63 -8.51 -14.80
CA ILE A 354 -37.43 -7.64 -14.86
C ILE A 354 -36.28 -8.38 -15.52
N GLY A 355 -35.87 -7.88 -16.69
CA GLY A 355 -34.81 -8.44 -17.52
C GLY A 355 -34.92 -8.00 -18.98
N THR A 356 -33.86 -8.22 -19.74
CA THR A 356 -33.71 -7.75 -21.14
C THR A 356 -34.54 -8.52 -22.18
N GLY A 357 -35.43 -9.42 -21.75
CA GLY A 357 -36.39 -10.10 -22.62
C GLY A 357 -37.28 -11.13 -21.93
N ILE A 358 -38.12 -11.79 -22.73
CA ILE A 358 -39.05 -12.83 -22.28
C ILE A 358 -39.38 -13.82 -23.41
N GLN A 359 -39.50 -15.10 -23.05
CA GLN A 359 -40.16 -16.15 -23.84
C GLN A 359 -41.50 -16.50 -23.21
N TYR A 360 -42.48 -16.80 -24.06
CA TYR A 360 -43.79 -17.32 -23.67
C TYR A 360 -43.88 -18.78 -24.09
N LEU A 361 -44.10 -19.66 -23.09
CA LEU A 361 -44.26 -21.10 -23.28
C LEU A 361 -45.72 -21.49 -23.36
N ALA A 362 -46.05 -22.28 -24.37
CA ALA A 362 -47.39 -22.81 -24.58
C ALA A 362 -47.33 -24.22 -25.19
N ARG A 363 -48.50 -24.87 -25.27
CA ARG A 363 -48.68 -26.04 -26.12
C ARG A 363 -48.91 -25.59 -27.57
N THR A 364 -48.42 -26.39 -28.51
CA THR A 364 -48.80 -26.27 -29.93
C THR A 364 -49.38 -27.58 -30.43
N ALA A 365 -50.49 -27.51 -31.17
CA ALA A 365 -51.21 -28.68 -31.71
C ALA A 365 -52.16 -28.23 -32.85
N PRO A 366 -52.78 -29.13 -33.64
CA PRO A 366 -53.58 -28.74 -34.81
C PRO A 366 -54.92 -28.08 -34.47
N ASP A 367 -55.42 -28.29 -33.25
CA ASP A 367 -56.68 -27.80 -32.70
C ASP A 367 -56.55 -26.47 -31.95
N GLN A 368 -55.33 -25.99 -31.71
CA GLN A 368 -55.10 -24.76 -30.95
C GLN A 368 -55.53 -23.50 -31.72
N GLY A 369 -55.72 -22.40 -30.99
CA GLY A 369 -56.09 -21.09 -31.52
C GLY A 369 -54.89 -20.18 -31.81
N SER A 370 -55.14 -18.88 -31.68
CA SER A 370 -54.12 -17.82 -31.79
C SER A 370 -54.31 -16.81 -30.65
N VAL A 371 -53.21 -16.23 -30.21
CA VAL A 371 -53.19 -15.20 -29.16
C VAL A 371 -52.55 -13.92 -29.69
N ASP A 372 -52.93 -12.78 -29.14
CA ASP A 372 -52.23 -11.51 -29.32
C ASP A 372 -51.30 -11.29 -28.13
N VAL A 373 -50.03 -11.04 -28.40
CA VAL A 373 -48.99 -10.83 -27.39
C VAL A 373 -48.42 -9.42 -27.52
N SER A 374 -48.47 -8.63 -26.45
CA SER A 374 -47.80 -7.34 -26.36
C SER A 374 -46.84 -7.30 -25.17
N VAL A 375 -45.76 -6.53 -25.32
CA VAL A 375 -44.84 -6.19 -24.23
C VAL A 375 -44.88 -4.67 -24.06
N ASP A 376 -44.96 -4.18 -22.82
CA ASP A 376 -44.98 -2.76 -22.43
C ASP A 376 -46.05 -1.90 -23.12
N GLY A 377 -47.23 -2.50 -23.36
CA GLY A 377 -48.33 -1.83 -24.04
C GLY A 377 -48.09 -1.52 -25.52
N GLN A 378 -46.99 -2.02 -26.11
CA GLN A 378 -46.72 -1.89 -27.54
C GLN A 378 -47.77 -2.63 -28.39
N ALA A 379 -47.81 -2.30 -29.68
CA ALA A 379 -48.74 -2.93 -30.62
C ALA A 379 -48.61 -4.47 -30.59
N PRO A 380 -49.72 -5.22 -30.38
CA PRO A 380 -49.65 -6.67 -30.19
C PRO A 380 -49.27 -7.42 -31.46
N VAL A 381 -48.51 -8.50 -31.28
CA VAL A 381 -48.15 -9.46 -32.32
C VAL A 381 -49.05 -10.69 -32.20
N THR A 382 -49.70 -11.09 -33.30
CA THR A 382 -50.49 -12.32 -33.32
C THR A 382 -49.58 -13.55 -33.41
N VAL A 383 -49.65 -14.40 -32.40
CA VAL A 383 -48.92 -15.66 -32.27
C VAL A 383 -49.88 -16.82 -32.53
N LYS A 384 -49.49 -17.74 -33.42
CA LYS A 384 -50.27 -18.94 -33.75
C LYS A 384 -49.75 -20.12 -32.95
N LEU A 385 -50.62 -20.71 -32.13
CA LEU A 385 -50.34 -21.96 -31.42
C LEU A 385 -50.69 -23.18 -32.30
N ASN A 386 -51.43 -22.95 -33.38
CA ASN A 386 -51.95 -23.99 -34.26
C ASN A 386 -50.84 -24.52 -35.22
N THR A 387 -50.47 -25.79 -35.07
CA THR A 387 -49.40 -26.42 -35.87
C THR A 387 -49.88 -27.69 -36.56
N GLY A 388 -49.35 -28.01 -37.74
CA GLY A 388 -49.69 -29.25 -38.47
C GLY A 388 -49.08 -30.53 -37.90
N SER A 389 -48.68 -30.52 -36.62
CA SER A 389 -47.97 -31.61 -35.93
C SER A 389 -48.76 -32.08 -34.71
N ALA A 390 -48.48 -33.29 -34.23
CA ALA A 390 -49.01 -33.77 -32.95
C ALA A 390 -48.64 -32.82 -31.79
N PRO A 391 -49.44 -32.79 -30.69
CA PRO A 391 -49.22 -31.87 -29.59
C PRO A 391 -47.79 -31.86 -29.03
N LYS A 392 -47.25 -30.66 -28.80
CA LYS A 392 -45.95 -30.41 -28.15
C LYS A 392 -46.12 -29.42 -27.00
N THR A 393 -45.52 -29.72 -25.86
CA THR A 393 -45.50 -28.92 -24.61
C THR A 393 -44.25 -28.03 -24.54
N GLN A 394 -44.19 -27.09 -23.58
CA GLN A 394 -43.04 -26.18 -23.36
C GLN A 394 -42.48 -25.50 -24.62
N GLN A 395 -43.32 -25.23 -25.63
CA GLN A 395 -42.84 -24.59 -26.85
C GLN A 395 -42.72 -23.08 -26.62
N SER A 396 -41.54 -22.51 -26.86
CA SER A 396 -41.37 -21.06 -26.96
C SER A 396 -42.08 -20.58 -28.23
N VAL A 397 -43.31 -20.08 -28.08
CA VAL A 397 -44.17 -19.66 -29.19
C VAL A 397 -44.03 -18.16 -29.49
N PHE A 398 -43.44 -17.41 -28.57
CA PHE A 398 -43.08 -16.01 -28.72
C PHE A 398 -41.83 -15.73 -27.91
N GLU A 399 -40.93 -14.94 -28.48
CA GLU A 399 -39.75 -14.41 -27.81
C GLU A 399 -39.60 -12.92 -28.12
N LYS A 400 -39.26 -12.14 -27.09
CA LYS A 400 -38.87 -10.75 -27.21
C LYS A 400 -37.56 -10.55 -26.45
N SER A 401 -36.50 -10.19 -27.15
CA SER A 401 -35.19 -9.87 -26.60
C SER A 401 -34.78 -8.43 -26.95
N GLY A 402 -33.69 -7.96 -26.34
CA GLY A 402 -33.17 -6.60 -26.56
C GLY A 402 -34.04 -5.50 -25.95
N LEU A 403 -34.78 -5.81 -24.88
CA LEU A 403 -35.37 -4.80 -24.01
C LEU A 403 -34.26 -4.10 -23.21
N ALA A 404 -34.54 -2.91 -22.68
CA ALA A 404 -33.70 -2.32 -21.65
C ALA A 404 -33.63 -3.26 -20.43
N ASP A 405 -32.60 -3.18 -19.59
CA ASP A 405 -32.63 -3.92 -18.34
C ASP A 405 -33.47 -3.12 -17.33
N GLY A 406 -34.59 -3.70 -16.87
CA GLY A 406 -35.59 -3.01 -16.08
C GLY A 406 -36.94 -3.70 -16.10
N THR A 407 -37.98 -3.02 -15.59
CA THR A 407 -39.33 -3.57 -15.46
C THR A 407 -40.13 -3.50 -16.76
N HIS A 408 -40.65 -4.67 -17.15
CA HIS A 408 -41.45 -4.88 -18.35
C HIS A 408 -42.75 -5.60 -18.01
N THR A 409 -43.72 -5.57 -18.92
CA THR A 409 -44.99 -6.29 -18.77
C THR A 409 -45.40 -6.96 -20.07
N ILE A 410 -45.46 -8.30 -20.07
CA ILE A 410 -46.07 -9.08 -21.14
C ILE A 410 -47.58 -9.22 -20.89
N LYS A 411 -48.38 -9.11 -21.94
CA LYS A 411 -49.81 -9.43 -21.93
C LYS A 411 -50.13 -10.37 -23.08
N VAL A 412 -50.82 -11.47 -22.79
CA VAL A 412 -51.28 -12.47 -23.75
C VAL A 412 -52.81 -12.49 -23.75
N VAL A 413 -53.43 -12.36 -24.92
CA VAL A 413 -54.90 -12.28 -25.10
C VAL A 413 -55.36 -13.34 -26.07
N ASN A 414 -56.34 -14.18 -25.70
CA ASN A 414 -56.95 -15.13 -26.62
C ASN A 414 -57.76 -14.42 -27.72
N LYS A 415 -57.50 -14.70 -28.99
CA LYS A 415 -58.21 -14.07 -30.12
C LYS A 415 -59.51 -14.78 -30.53
N SER A 416 -59.77 -16.00 -30.06
CA SER A 416 -60.77 -16.87 -30.69
C SER A 416 -61.41 -17.88 -29.75
N ALA A 417 -62.46 -18.56 -30.22
CA ALA A 417 -63.08 -19.66 -29.50
C ALA A 417 -62.28 -20.99 -29.53
N ALA A 418 -61.21 -21.07 -30.34
CA ALA A 418 -60.32 -22.22 -30.36
C ALA A 418 -59.42 -22.22 -29.11
N PRO A 419 -59.10 -23.40 -28.53
CA PRO A 419 -58.34 -23.50 -27.29
C PRO A 419 -56.93 -22.91 -27.45
N VAL A 420 -56.52 -22.07 -26.51
CA VAL A 420 -55.14 -21.58 -26.38
C VAL A 420 -54.61 -21.95 -25.00
N THR A 421 -53.28 -22.00 -24.83
CA THR A 421 -52.66 -22.45 -23.58
C THR A 421 -51.52 -21.54 -23.12
N VAL A 422 -51.29 -21.53 -21.81
CA VAL A 422 -50.12 -20.90 -21.16
C VAL A 422 -49.52 -21.93 -20.20
N ASP A 423 -48.32 -22.38 -20.52
CA ASP A 423 -47.50 -23.33 -19.74
C ASP A 423 -46.61 -22.52 -18.76
N GLY A 424 -46.02 -21.42 -19.24
CA GLY A 424 -45.31 -20.47 -18.39
C GLY A 424 -44.62 -19.36 -19.17
N PHE A 425 -43.77 -18.60 -18.49
CA PHE A 425 -42.85 -17.63 -19.10
C PHE A 425 -41.41 -17.92 -18.69
N ARG A 426 -40.43 -17.66 -19.57
CA ARG A 426 -39.00 -17.61 -19.19
C ARG A 426 -38.52 -16.19 -19.39
N VAL A 427 -38.04 -15.55 -18.33
CA VAL A 427 -37.43 -14.23 -18.44
C VAL A 427 -36.02 -14.40 -18.98
N LEU A 428 -35.71 -13.68 -20.07
CA LEU A 428 -34.35 -13.58 -20.58
C LEU A 428 -33.63 -12.56 -19.71
N THR A 429 -32.72 -13.04 -18.86
CA THR A 429 -31.81 -12.17 -18.15
C THR A 429 -30.49 -12.16 -18.91
N GLY A 430 -30.34 -11.18 -19.81
CA GLY A 430 -29.03 -10.73 -20.27
C GLY A 430 -28.20 -10.07 -19.15
N ARG A 431 -28.38 -10.53 -17.90
CA ARG A 431 -27.65 -10.10 -16.72
C ARG A 431 -26.22 -10.59 -16.86
N SER A 432 -25.31 -9.70 -17.26
CA SER A 432 -24.16 -9.46 -16.37
C SER A 432 -24.69 -9.30 -14.95
N ALA A 433 -24.04 -9.86 -13.92
CA ALA A 433 -24.53 -9.95 -12.54
C ALA A 433 -24.76 -8.57 -11.87
N ALA A 434 -25.78 -7.87 -12.35
CA ALA A 434 -25.97 -6.45 -12.16
C ALA A 434 -27.46 -6.12 -12.08
N LEU A 435 -27.78 -5.21 -11.17
CA LEU A 435 -29.12 -4.66 -10.96
C LEU A 435 -28.98 -3.13 -10.88
N ASN A 436 -29.92 -2.39 -11.46
CA ASN A 436 -29.87 -0.92 -11.51
C ASN A 436 -28.57 -0.34 -12.10
N GLY A 437 -27.89 -1.10 -12.97
CA GLY A 437 -26.61 -0.73 -13.57
C GLY A 437 -25.37 -0.95 -12.68
N ARG A 438 -25.52 -1.55 -11.48
CA ARG A 438 -24.43 -1.92 -10.59
C ARG A 438 -24.20 -3.42 -10.56
N ALA A 439 -22.94 -3.85 -10.59
CA ALA A 439 -22.55 -5.26 -10.61
C ALA A 439 -22.06 -5.75 -9.25
N TYR A 440 -22.45 -6.96 -8.85
CA TYR A 440 -22.10 -7.57 -7.56
C TYR A 440 -21.41 -8.92 -7.80
N GLY A 441 -20.18 -9.05 -7.31
CA GLY A 441 -19.37 -10.25 -7.44
C GLY A 441 -19.35 -11.07 -6.16
N VAL A 442 -19.30 -12.40 -6.31
CA VAL A 442 -18.84 -13.32 -5.26
C VAL A 442 -17.57 -14.00 -5.75
N ALA A 443 -16.51 -13.92 -4.95
CA ALA A 443 -15.26 -14.62 -5.17
C ALA A 443 -15.12 -15.73 -4.13
N THR A 444 -14.54 -16.88 -4.52
CA THR A 444 -14.38 -18.04 -3.64
C THR A 444 -12.94 -18.53 -3.66
N PRO A 445 -12.27 -18.64 -2.50
CA PRO A 445 -10.94 -19.23 -2.40
C PRO A 445 -11.02 -20.75 -2.53
N GLY A 446 -12.07 -21.39 -2.01
CA GLY A 446 -12.41 -22.80 -2.21
C GLY A 446 -12.20 -23.71 -0.99
N PHE A 447 -13.31 -24.27 -0.47
CA PHE A 447 -13.51 -25.12 0.73
C PHE A 447 -13.16 -26.63 0.68
N ARG A 448 -12.69 -27.30 1.74
CA ARG A 448 -12.15 -28.69 1.64
C ARG A 448 -13.05 -29.86 2.08
N VAL A 449 -13.35 -30.81 1.16
CA VAL A 449 -13.90 -32.13 1.55
C VAL A 449 -13.18 -33.36 0.97
N VAL A 450 -13.07 -34.39 1.84
CA VAL A 450 -12.81 -35.79 1.52
C VAL A 450 -13.88 -36.64 2.21
N ASN A 451 -14.73 -37.34 1.42
CA ASN A 451 -15.83 -38.26 1.78
C ASN A 451 -17.26 -37.78 1.39
N SER A 452 -18.28 -38.60 1.69
CA SER A 452 -19.61 -38.59 1.03
C SER A 452 -20.67 -37.67 1.62
N ASP A 453 -20.45 -37.11 2.81
CA ASP A 453 -21.56 -36.61 3.66
C ASP A 453 -21.59 -35.08 3.78
N VAL A 454 -20.58 -34.38 3.25
CA VAL A 454 -20.49 -32.92 3.03
C VAL A 454 -19.78 -32.73 1.66
N SER A 455 -19.93 -31.60 0.95
CA SER A 455 -19.39 -31.51 -0.43
C SER A 455 -18.96 -30.12 -0.89
N MET A 456 -17.65 -29.83 -0.81
CA MET A 456 -17.02 -28.57 -1.24
C MET A 456 -15.55 -28.79 -1.70
N ILE A 457 -14.98 -27.90 -2.55
CA ILE A 457 -13.58 -27.96 -3.09
C ILE A 457 -12.89 -26.56 -2.96
N MET A 458 -11.68 -26.38 -2.39
CA MET A 458 -10.50 -27.25 -2.41
C MET A 458 -9.48 -26.71 -3.41
N ASP A 459 -9.02 -25.44 -3.33
CA ASP A 459 -8.08 -24.89 -4.32
C ASP A 459 -6.77 -25.69 -4.35
N PRO A 460 -6.58 -26.55 -5.38
CA PRO A 460 -5.36 -27.33 -5.52
C PRO A 460 -4.31 -26.53 -6.30
N ASP A 461 -4.65 -25.35 -6.80
CA ASP A 461 -3.86 -24.53 -7.70
C ASP A 461 -3.17 -23.36 -6.95
N HIS A 462 -2.96 -23.50 -5.63
CA HIS A 462 -2.12 -22.63 -4.80
C HIS A 462 -2.52 -21.13 -4.87
N GLY A 463 -3.80 -20.83 -4.61
CA GLY A 463 -4.34 -19.46 -4.60
C GLY A 463 -4.70 -18.91 -5.98
N ARG A 464 -4.51 -19.70 -7.06
CA ARG A 464 -4.94 -19.31 -8.41
C ARG A 464 -6.46 -19.30 -8.57
N LYS A 465 -7.21 -20.12 -7.82
CA LYS A 465 -8.68 -20.07 -7.84
C LYS A 465 -9.21 -18.78 -7.21
N LEU A 466 -8.64 -18.37 -6.08
CA LEU A 466 -8.94 -17.07 -5.47
C LEU A 466 -8.61 -15.93 -6.46
N SER A 467 -7.40 -15.94 -7.02
CA SER A 467 -6.97 -14.93 -8.00
C SER A 467 -7.91 -14.87 -9.22
N GLY A 468 -8.27 -16.02 -9.80
CA GLY A 468 -9.16 -16.10 -10.96
C GLY A 468 -10.60 -15.70 -10.69
N THR A 469 -11.12 -15.92 -9.47
CA THR A 469 -12.46 -15.45 -9.09
C THR A 469 -12.48 -13.96 -8.76
N LEU A 470 -11.40 -13.41 -8.20
CA LEU A 470 -11.19 -11.96 -8.06
C LEU A 470 -11.03 -11.28 -9.43
N ASP A 471 -10.34 -11.91 -10.39
CA ASP A 471 -10.30 -11.42 -11.78
C ASP A 471 -11.69 -11.36 -12.39
N ALA A 472 -12.49 -12.41 -12.23
CA ALA A 472 -13.85 -12.51 -12.74
C ALA A 472 -14.87 -11.56 -12.07
N THR A 473 -14.48 -10.84 -11.01
CA THR A 473 -15.36 -9.96 -10.23
C THR A 473 -14.79 -8.53 -10.11
N VAL A 474 -13.72 -8.34 -9.33
CA VAL A 474 -13.02 -7.06 -9.14
C VAL A 474 -12.52 -6.50 -10.48
N ASN A 475 -11.82 -7.32 -11.27
CA ASN A 475 -11.27 -6.87 -12.55
C ASN A 475 -12.31 -6.85 -13.67
N ALA A 476 -13.34 -7.70 -13.61
CA ALA A 476 -14.54 -7.53 -14.43
C ALA A 476 -15.20 -6.16 -14.18
N GLY A 477 -15.13 -5.64 -12.95
CA GLY A 477 -15.62 -4.32 -12.56
C GLY A 477 -16.95 -4.35 -11.81
N ALA A 478 -17.13 -5.35 -10.95
CA ALA A 478 -18.15 -5.31 -9.90
C ALA A 478 -17.95 -4.07 -9.01
N ASP A 479 -19.04 -3.41 -8.62
CA ASP A 479 -19.07 -2.31 -7.66
C ASP A 479 -18.72 -2.80 -6.25
N LEU A 480 -19.13 -4.03 -5.92
CA LEU A 480 -18.75 -4.77 -4.71
C LEU A 480 -18.37 -6.20 -5.09
N THR A 481 -17.27 -6.70 -4.53
CA THR A 481 -16.95 -8.14 -4.52
C THR A 481 -16.95 -8.61 -3.07
N LEU A 482 -17.77 -9.61 -2.76
CA LEU A 482 -17.72 -10.33 -1.50
C LEU A 482 -16.90 -11.60 -1.69
N VAL A 483 -15.81 -11.74 -0.94
CA VAL A 483 -15.05 -13.00 -0.86
C VAL A 483 -15.71 -13.85 0.20
N GLU A 484 -16.43 -14.86 -0.26
CA GLU A 484 -17.04 -15.87 0.58
C GLU A 484 -15.93 -16.80 1.12
N GLY A 485 -16.16 -17.33 2.32
CA GLY A 485 -15.31 -18.36 2.90
C GLY A 485 -14.09 -17.87 3.69
N PHE A 486 -13.92 -16.56 3.85
CA PHE A 486 -12.82 -16.02 4.65
C PHE A 486 -13.00 -16.42 6.12
N THR A 487 -12.09 -17.22 6.65
CA THR A 487 -12.10 -17.77 8.03
C THR A 487 -13.31 -18.65 8.42
N ASP A 488 -14.16 -19.09 7.49
CA ASP A 488 -15.29 -20.00 7.82
C ASP A 488 -14.79 -21.39 8.23
N TRP A 489 -14.79 -21.66 9.53
CA TRP A 489 -14.28 -22.89 10.11
C TRP A 489 -15.22 -24.10 9.97
N GLU A 490 -16.53 -23.90 9.81
CA GLU A 490 -17.49 -25.01 9.59
C GLU A 490 -17.36 -25.52 8.16
N GLU A 491 -17.25 -24.60 7.19
CA GLU A 491 -17.18 -24.94 5.76
C GLU A 491 -15.77 -25.23 5.24
N ASN A 492 -14.71 -24.89 6.01
CA ASN A 492 -13.30 -25.09 5.66
C ASN A 492 -12.89 -24.32 4.39
N ALA A 493 -13.47 -23.12 4.22
CA ALA A 493 -13.51 -22.37 2.97
C ALA A 493 -12.21 -21.64 2.57
N MET A 494 -11.51 -21.03 3.53
CA MET A 494 -10.18 -20.44 3.30
C MET A 494 -9.21 -20.64 4.46
N LEU A 495 -8.09 -21.33 4.19
CA LEU A 495 -6.92 -21.31 5.06
C LEU A 495 -6.15 -20.00 4.84
N ALA A 496 -6.55 -18.93 5.53
CA ALA A 496 -5.92 -17.62 5.39
C ALA A 496 -4.45 -17.60 5.83
N ARG A 497 -4.11 -18.40 6.86
CA ARG A 497 -2.73 -18.74 7.25
C ARG A 497 -2.59 -20.22 7.58
N THR A 498 -1.74 -20.92 6.82
CA THR A 498 -1.48 -22.36 7.00
C THR A 498 -0.42 -22.62 8.08
N ALA A 499 -0.57 -23.72 8.82
CA ALA A 499 0.48 -24.20 9.73
C ALA A 499 1.78 -24.54 8.99
N ASP A 500 2.91 -24.54 9.71
CA ASP A 500 4.18 -25.06 9.19
C ASP A 500 4.03 -26.54 8.79
N GLY A 501 4.53 -26.90 7.60
CA GLY A 501 4.33 -28.22 6.99
C GLY A 501 4.94 -28.31 5.59
N THR A 502 4.79 -29.44 4.91
CA THR A 502 5.24 -29.58 3.51
C THR A 502 4.32 -28.82 2.55
N TYR A 503 4.82 -28.56 1.34
CA TYR A 503 4.07 -27.91 0.25
C TYR A 503 2.73 -28.61 -0.06
N ALA A 504 2.73 -29.94 -0.04
CA ALA A 504 1.56 -30.78 -0.29
C ALA A 504 0.56 -30.80 0.89
N GLU A 505 1.00 -30.50 2.11
CA GLU A 505 0.12 -30.39 3.29
C GLU A 505 -0.50 -29.00 3.40
N ARG A 506 0.23 -27.94 3.00
CA ARG A 506 -0.22 -26.55 3.09
C ARG A 506 -1.17 -26.13 1.96
N LEU A 507 -0.97 -26.62 0.73
CA LEU A 507 -1.67 -26.14 -0.48
C LEU A 507 -1.49 -24.62 -0.75
N THR A 508 -0.47 -24.03 -0.14
CA THR A 508 -0.02 -22.65 -0.32
C THR A 508 1.51 -22.64 -0.41
N ASP A 509 2.05 -21.67 -1.15
CA ASP A 509 3.49 -21.52 -1.32
C ASP A 509 4.15 -21.06 -0.01
N TYR A 510 3.45 -20.18 0.73
CA TYR A 510 3.87 -19.62 2.01
C TYR A 510 2.63 -19.27 2.87
N PRO A 511 2.76 -19.17 4.22
CA PRO A 511 1.61 -19.05 5.12
C PRO A 511 0.62 -17.95 4.77
N ASN A 512 1.07 -16.73 4.44
CA ASN A 512 0.22 -15.55 4.27
C ASN A 512 -0.36 -15.37 2.86
N GLN A 513 -0.21 -16.35 1.96
CA GLN A 513 -0.46 -16.19 0.52
C GLN A 513 -1.87 -15.69 0.18
N MET A 514 -2.91 -16.15 0.88
CA MET A 514 -4.29 -15.76 0.59
C MET A 514 -4.57 -14.31 1.00
N ILE A 515 -4.04 -13.87 2.15
CA ILE A 515 -4.13 -12.49 2.64
C ILE A 515 -3.43 -11.52 1.68
N ASP A 516 -2.24 -11.89 1.19
CA ASP A 516 -1.53 -11.08 0.20
C ASP A 516 -2.24 -11.06 -1.15
N THR A 517 -2.90 -12.17 -1.51
CA THR A 517 -3.72 -12.23 -2.73
C THR A 517 -4.87 -11.24 -2.63
N LEU A 518 -5.63 -11.23 -1.53
CA LEU A 518 -6.65 -10.21 -1.28
C LEU A 518 -6.07 -8.81 -1.31
N ARG A 519 -4.88 -8.60 -0.73
CA ARG A 519 -4.20 -7.30 -0.73
C ARG A 519 -3.86 -6.80 -2.13
N ARG A 520 -3.42 -7.68 -3.04
CA ARG A 520 -3.21 -7.33 -4.46
C ARG A 520 -4.50 -6.92 -5.17
N TYR A 521 -5.66 -7.33 -4.66
CA TYR A 521 -6.98 -6.98 -5.20
C TYR A 521 -7.74 -5.92 -4.39
N SER A 522 -7.18 -5.33 -3.32
CA SER A 522 -7.86 -4.29 -2.54
C SER A 522 -7.94 -2.94 -3.30
N THR A 523 -8.77 -2.02 -2.80
CA THR A 523 -8.90 -0.64 -3.31
C THR A 523 -7.63 0.20 -3.10
N ASP A 524 -6.90 -0.06 -2.01
CA ASP A 524 -5.58 0.49 -1.70
C ASP A 524 -4.54 -0.65 -1.55
N PRO A 525 -4.03 -1.21 -2.67
CA PRO A 525 -3.11 -2.34 -2.60
C PRO A 525 -1.76 -1.94 -2.00
N PHE A 526 -1.32 -0.68 -2.20
CA PHE A 526 -0.01 -0.15 -1.81
C PHE A 526 -0.15 1.02 -0.82
N PRO A 527 -0.46 0.74 0.46
CA PRO A 527 -0.82 1.77 1.41
C PRO A 527 0.36 2.69 1.73
N LYS A 528 0.05 3.93 2.07
CA LYS A 528 1.06 4.86 2.60
C LYS A 528 1.65 4.37 3.93
N GLU A 529 0.83 3.74 4.78
CA GLU A 529 1.23 3.20 6.08
C GLU A 529 0.85 1.71 6.15
N TYR A 530 1.89 0.90 6.20
CA TYR A 530 1.84 -0.55 6.30
C TYR A 530 2.42 -1.00 7.65
N ARG A 531 1.76 -1.97 8.30
CA ARG A 531 2.18 -2.60 9.56
C ARG A 531 1.99 -4.11 9.41
N THR A 532 2.90 -4.89 9.98
CA THR A 532 2.74 -6.34 10.14
C THR A 532 3.49 -6.79 11.39
N GLU A 533 2.93 -7.71 12.16
CA GLU A 533 3.52 -8.13 13.44
C GLU A 533 4.67 -9.11 13.24
N ALA A 534 5.59 -9.20 14.19
CA ALA A 534 6.83 -9.97 14.07
C ALA A 534 6.55 -11.48 13.92
N GLU A 535 5.55 -11.95 14.64
CA GLU A 535 5.08 -13.32 14.70
C GLU A 535 4.30 -13.77 13.45
N THR A 536 4.00 -12.81 12.55
CA THR A 536 3.41 -13.03 11.22
C THR A 536 4.38 -13.47 10.12
N ALA A 537 5.65 -13.68 10.46
CA ALA A 537 6.69 -14.10 9.51
C ALA A 537 6.34 -15.42 8.77
N ASP A 538 6.35 -15.35 7.45
CA ASP A 538 6.17 -16.48 6.51
C ASP A 538 7.29 -17.52 6.62
N ALA A 539 8.48 -17.09 6.99
CA ALA A 539 9.63 -17.96 7.26
C ALA A 539 10.54 -17.34 8.33
N PHE A 540 11.29 -18.19 9.02
CA PHE A 540 12.26 -17.81 10.04
C PHE A 540 13.54 -18.63 9.85
N ALA A 541 14.68 -18.14 10.33
CA ALA A 541 15.95 -18.85 10.25
C ALA A 541 16.82 -18.59 11.48
N GLY A 542 17.60 -19.60 11.88
CA GLY A 542 18.48 -19.56 13.06
C GLY A 542 17.81 -20.00 14.38
N ALA A 543 16.48 -20.15 14.37
CA ALA A 543 15.66 -20.46 15.53
C ALA A 543 16.05 -21.79 16.23
N THR A 544 15.87 -21.84 17.54
CA THR A 544 16.15 -23.05 18.34
C THR A 544 15.00 -24.06 18.19
N PRO A 545 15.27 -25.33 17.83
CA PRO A 545 14.21 -26.31 17.60
C PRO A 545 13.29 -26.54 18.81
N GLY A 546 11.99 -26.33 18.58
CA GLY A 546 10.92 -26.39 19.58
C GLY A 546 10.84 -25.15 20.47
N SER A 547 9.86 -24.28 20.20
CA SER A 547 9.57 -23.12 21.06
C SER A 547 9.34 -23.55 22.52
N THR A 548 9.89 -22.77 23.45
CA THR A 548 9.65 -22.96 24.89
C THR A 548 8.28 -22.43 25.32
N TRP A 549 7.57 -21.69 24.45
CA TRP A 549 6.35 -20.96 24.78
C TRP A 549 5.10 -21.37 23.98
N ASP A 550 5.22 -22.08 22.85
CA ASP A 550 4.18 -22.78 22.02
C ASP A 550 2.69 -22.39 22.28
N THR A 551 2.39 -21.09 22.27
CA THR A 551 1.08 -20.55 22.69
C THR A 551 0.28 -19.95 21.54
N TYR A 552 0.97 -19.61 20.45
CA TYR A 552 0.43 -18.76 19.38
C TYR A 552 0.49 -19.45 18.02
N ARG A 553 1.69 -19.93 17.63
CA ARG A 553 1.93 -20.76 16.45
C ARG A 553 2.88 -21.90 16.84
N SER A 554 2.55 -23.10 16.38
CA SER A 554 3.37 -24.30 16.50
C SER A 554 4.60 -24.18 15.60
N GLY A 555 5.81 -24.30 16.15
CA GLY A 555 7.07 -24.23 15.41
C GLY A 555 8.26 -23.88 16.30
N ASP A 556 9.36 -23.42 15.69
CA ASP A 556 10.60 -23.08 16.39
C ASP A 556 10.69 -21.58 16.76
N ILE A 557 9.69 -20.77 16.42
CA ILE A 557 9.63 -19.34 16.76
C ILE A 557 9.03 -19.12 18.15
N ASP A 558 9.78 -18.46 19.03
CA ASP A 558 9.34 -18.17 20.39
C ASP A 558 8.42 -16.95 20.44
N VAL A 559 7.12 -17.20 20.54
CA VAL A 559 6.08 -16.16 20.60
C VAL A 559 5.43 -16.13 21.98
N GLN A 560 5.22 -14.93 22.51
CA GLN A 560 4.58 -14.68 23.81
C GLN A 560 3.59 -13.50 23.72
N PRO A 561 2.64 -13.37 24.67
CA PRO A 561 1.77 -12.19 24.76
C PRO A 561 2.57 -10.91 25.03
N THR A 562 2.25 -9.82 24.33
CA THR A 562 2.97 -8.54 24.48
C THR A 562 2.34 -7.64 25.54
N GLY A 563 3.18 -6.87 26.23
CA GLY A 563 2.78 -5.78 27.13
C GLY A 563 2.64 -4.41 26.44
N ASP A 564 2.78 -4.35 25.11
CA ASP A 564 2.74 -3.10 24.36
C ASP A 564 1.33 -2.50 24.19
N THR A 565 1.29 -1.24 23.79
CA THR A 565 0.04 -0.56 23.43
C THR A 565 -0.58 -1.20 22.18
N GLY A 566 -1.83 -1.64 22.31
CA GLY A 566 -2.56 -2.38 21.28
C GLY A 566 -2.73 -3.87 21.59
N GLY A 567 -2.03 -4.41 22.60
CA GLY A 567 -2.08 -5.83 22.94
C GLY A 567 -1.49 -6.69 21.83
N GLY A 568 -1.96 -7.93 21.71
CA GLY A 568 -1.43 -8.91 20.77
C GLY A 568 -0.23 -9.67 21.32
N TRP A 569 0.78 -9.88 20.48
CA TRP A 569 1.85 -10.83 20.72
C TRP A 569 3.20 -10.22 20.34
N ASN A 570 4.29 -10.92 20.66
CA ASN A 570 5.62 -10.56 20.21
C ASN A 570 6.46 -11.81 20.06
N VAL A 571 7.41 -11.77 19.14
CA VAL A 571 8.53 -12.71 19.10
C VAL A 571 9.52 -12.33 20.20
N GLY A 572 10.02 -13.31 20.94
CA GLY A 572 11.02 -13.14 21.99
C GLY A 572 12.04 -14.27 21.98
N ASP A 573 12.86 -14.33 23.03
CA ASP A 573 14.06 -15.18 23.16
C ASP A 573 15.02 -15.16 21.95
N ILE A 574 14.96 -14.08 21.16
CA ILE A 574 15.58 -13.99 19.83
C ILE A 574 17.10 -14.16 19.95
N ALA A 575 17.65 -15.21 19.35
CA ALA A 575 19.07 -15.52 19.42
C ALA A 575 19.92 -14.69 18.42
N PRO A 576 21.25 -14.56 18.64
CA PRO A 576 22.13 -13.84 17.73
C PRO A 576 22.18 -14.48 16.34
N GLY A 577 21.82 -13.71 15.31
CA GLY A 577 21.82 -14.16 13.92
C GLY A 577 20.48 -14.73 13.43
N GLU A 578 19.44 -14.75 14.28
CA GLU A 578 18.10 -15.10 13.85
C GLU A 578 17.49 -14.08 12.88
N SER A 579 16.47 -14.51 12.15
CA SER A 579 15.72 -13.63 11.25
C SER A 579 14.28 -14.10 11.02
N LEU A 580 13.44 -13.12 10.67
CA LEU A 580 12.01 -13.26 10.35
C LEU A 580 11.77 -12.69 8.95
N THR A 581 11.06 -13.42 8.10
CA THR A 581 10.86 -13.08 6.67
C THR A 581 9.38 -13.04 6.33
N TRP A 582 8.99 -12.04 5.54
CA TRP A 582 7.66 -11.87 4.95
C TRP A 582 7.80 -11.79 3.43
N ASN A 583 7.04 -12.61 2.72
CA ASN A 583 7.00 -12.57 1.25
C ASN A 583 5.98 -11.52 0.78
N SER A 584 6.02 -11.09 -0.48
CA SER A 584 4.94 -10.31 -1.12
C SER A 584 4.42 -9.10 -0.29
N ARG A 585 5.32 -8.25 0.25
CA ARG A 585 4.93 -7.01 0.96
C ARG A 585 4.69 -5.84 -0.02
N PRO A 586 3.55 -5.12 0.03
CA PRO A 586 3.19 -4.09 -0.96
C PRO A 586 3.87 -2.74 -0.66
N LEU A 587 5.17 -2.64 -0.96
CA LEU A 587 5.99 -1.48 -0.64
C LEU A 587 6.41 -0.75 -1.93
N GLN A 588 6.28 0.58 -2.00
CA GLN A 588 6.62 1.32 -3.23
C GLN A 588 7.18 2.72 -2.98
N GLY A 589 8.00 3.20 -3.91
CA GLY A 589 8.63 4.52 -3.82
C GLY A 589 9.68 4.58 -2.71
N THR A 590 9.81 5.74 -2.05
CA THR A 590 10.68 5.83 -0.87
C THR A 590 9.95 5.34 0.37
N VAL A 591 10.39 4.20 0.90
CA VAL A 591 9.78 3.57 2.07
C VAL A 591 10.74 3.62 3.25
N LYS A 592 10.28 4.20 4.36
CA LYS A 592 10.95 4.14 5.66
C LYS A 592 10.54 2.87 6.40
N LEU A 593 11.48 2.05 6.84
CA LEU A 593 11.22 0.88 7.69
C LEU A 593 11.56 1.17 9.14
N ALA A 594 10.73 0.69 10.06
CA ALA A 594 10.95 0.80 11.50
C ALA A 594 10.50 -0.47 12.23
N ALA A 595 11.23 -0.85 13.29
CA ALA A 595 10.91 -2.03 14.10
C ALA A 595 10.46 -1.60 15.51
N ARG A 596 9.39 -2.22 16.03
CA ARG A 596 8.91 -2.08 17.40
C ARG A 596 9.53 -3.18 18.25
N VAL A 597 10.43 -2.81 19.14
CA VAL A 597 11.33 -3.73 19.85
C VAL A 597 11.49 -3.37 21.33
N ALA A 598 11.79 -4.35 22.16
CA ALA A 598 12.04 -4.19 23.59
C ALA A 598 13.28 -4.99 24.02
N THR A 599 14.10 -4.42 24.91
CA THR A 599 15.22 -5.14 25.51
C THR A 599 15.70 -4.41 26.77
N PRO A 600 15.96 -5.12 27.89
CA PRO A 600 16.66 -4.52 29.02
C PRO A 600 18.16 -4.33 28.73
N ASN A 601 18.71 -4.99 27.71
CA ASN A 601 20.14 -5.06 27.43
C ASN A 601 20.63 -3.85 26.62
N THR A 602 21.94 -3.63 26.62
CA THR A 602 22.61 -2.62 25.79
C THR A 602 23.40 -3.28 24.65
N GLY A 603 23.38 -2.69 23.46
CA GLY A 603 24.11 -3.22 22.30
C GLY A 603 23.34 -4.28 21.51
N ALA A 604 22.03 -4.39 21.71
CA ALA A 604 21.15 -5.13 20.83
C ALA A 604 21.05 -4.42 19.46
N GLN A 605 20.90 -5.17 18.38
CA GLN A 605 20.88 -4.64 17.01
C GLN A 605 19.82 -5.30 16.14
N VAL A 606 19.30 -4.54 15.18
CA VAL A 606 18.38 -5.00 14.12
C VAL A 606 18.85 -4.52 12.74
N ARG A 607 18.44 -5.23 11.69
CA ARG A 607 18.65 -4.83 10.29
C ARG A 607 17.53 -5.35 9.40
N PHE A 608 16.99 -4.51 8.51
CA PHE A 608 16.13 -5.00 7.42
C PHE A 608 16.95 -5.37 6.19
N VAL A 609 16.48 -6.37 5.47
CA VAL A 609 16.93 -6.78 4.13
C VAL A 609 15.70 -6.82 3.24
N VAL A 610 15.71 -6.11 2.13
CA VAL A 610 14.60 -6.07 1.15
C VAL A 610 15.11 -6.62 -0.17
N ASP A 611 14.48 -7.67 -0.69
CA ASP A 611 14.90 -8.41 -1.90
C ASP A 611 16.40 -8.78 -1.91
N GLY A 612 16.89 -9.23 -0.75
CA GLY A 612 18.32 -9.55 -0.54
C GLY A 612 19.25 -8.34 -0.37
N THR A 613 18.77 -7.10 -0.57
CA THR A 613 19.53 -5.88 -0.35
C THR A 613 19.47 -5.46 1.12
N ALA A 614 20.61 -5.53 1.81
CA ALA A 614 20.71 -5.20 3.22
C ALA A 614 20.72 -3.68 3.48
N GLY A 615 19.86 -3.23 4.39
CA GLY A 615 19.85 -1.87 4.94
C GLY A 615 20.91 -1.67 6.04
N PRO A 616 20.90 -0.51 6.72
CA PRO A 616 21.80 -0.26 7.83
C PRO A 616 21.50 -1.20 9.01
N THR A 617 22.56 -1.64 9.69
CA THR A 617 22.42 -2.20 11.05
C THR A 617 22.19 -1.04 12.01
N VAL A 618 21.16 -1.15 12.87
CA VAL A 618 20.77 -0.12 13.82
C VAL A 618 20.80 -0.65 15.25
N ASP A 619 21.41 0.13 16.14
CA ASP A 619 21.45 -0.16 17.58
C ASP A 619 20.07 0.09 18.22
N VAL A 620 19.60 -0.91 18.97
CA VAL A 620 18.41 -0.82 19.81
C VAL A 620 18.82 -0.32 21.19
N PRO A 621 18.29 0.83 21.66
CA PRO A 621 18.58 1.31 23.01
C PRO A 621 17.88 0.43 24.05
N SER A 622 18.52 0.23 25.20
CA SER A 622 17.89 -0.43 26.36
C SER A 622 16.59 0.30 26.72
N THR A 623 15.47 -0.42 26.67
CA THR A 623 14.17 0.05 27.13
C THR A 623 13.98 -0.15 28.63
N GLY A 624 14.83 -1.00 29.22
CA GLY A 624 14.90 -1.34 30.65
C GLY A 624 14.03 -2.54 31.05
N ASP A 625 13.23 -3.09 30.14
CA ASP A 625 12.34 -4.23 30.40
C ASP A 625 11.98 -4.96 29.08
N TRP A 626 11.74 -6.27 29.13
CA TRP A 626 11.41 -7.11 27.97
C TRP A 626 10.06 -6.80 27.33
N GLN A 627 9.12 -6.23 28.07
CA GLN A 627 7.76 -5.90 27.61
C GLN A 627 7.50 -4.39 27.55
N LYS A 628 8.56 -3.58 27.62
CA LYS A 628 8.51 -2.12 27.42
C LYS A 628 9.14 -1.78 26.07
N TYR A 629 8.33 -1.35 25.12
CA TYR A 629 8.75 -1.21 23.73
C TYR A 629 9.17 0.22 23.34
N THR A 630 10.11 0.27 22.40
CA THR A 630 10.48 1.46 21.64
C THR A 630 10.38 1.17 20.15
N THR A 631 10.32 2.21 19.33
CA THR A 631 10.33 2.07 17.86
C THR A 631 11.66 2.58 17.33
N VAL A 632 12.44 1.73 16.67
CA VAL A 632 13.72 2.10 16.06
C VAL A 632 13.56 2.34 14.56
N ASP A 633 14.10 3.46 14.09
CA ASP A 633 14.21 3.79 12.67
C ASP A 633 15.32 2.96 12.04
N ALA A 634 14.96 2.07 11.12
CA ALA A 634 15.89 1.13 10.49
C ALA A 634 16.28 1.54 9.05
N GLY A 635 16.01 2.79 8.68
CA GLY A 635 16.45 3.39 7.42
C GLY A 635 15.38 3.41 6.32
N THR A 636 15.80 3.85 5.13
CA THR A 636 14.92 4.06 3.97
C THR A 636 15.38 3.26 2.77
N PHE A 637 14.43 2.63 2.09
CA PHE A 637 14.62 1.89 0.84
C PHE A 637 13.97 2.66 -0.31
N GLN A 638 14.54 2.54 -1.51
CA GLN A 638 13.93 3.01 -2.75
C GLN A 638 13.43 1.80 -3.51
N LEU A 639 12.12 1.72 -3.72
CA LEU A 639 11.44 0.58 -4.30
C LEU A 639 10.65 1.03 -5.53
N PRO A 640 10.52 0.22 -6.59
CA PRO A 640 9.71 0.57 -7.76
C PRO A 640 8.24 0.82 -7.41
N ALA A 641 7.49 1.41 -8.34
CA ALA A 641 6.06 1.62 -8.18
C ALA A 641 5.27 0.36 -8.53
N GLY A 642 4.23 0.03 -7.75
CA GLY A 642 3.37 -1.13 -8.01
C GLY A 642 4.00 -2.50 -7.74
N THR A 643 5.07 -2.57 -6.93
CA THR A 643 5.83 -3.80 -6.71
C THR A 643 5.71 -4.34 -5.29
N HIS A 644 5.74 -5.67 -5.19
CA HIS A 644 5.79 -6.39 -3.92
C HIS A 644 7.21 -6.88 -3.66
N HIS A 645 7.52 -7.08 -2.38
CA HIS A 645 8.90 -7.28 -1.92
C HIS A 645 9.00 -8.36 -0.86
N THR A 646 10.10 -9.11 -0.88
CA THR A 646 10.48 -9.97 0.24
C THR A 646 11.21 -9.13 1.27
N VAL A 647 10.64 -9.01 2.47
CA VAL A 647 11.22 -8.24 3.59
C VAL A 647 11.68 -9.21 4.66
N ARG A 648 12.95 -9.13 5.06
CA ARG A 648 13.52 -9.90 6.17
C ARG A 648 14.04 -8.95 7.25
N LEU A 649 13.63 -9.17 8.49
CA LEU A 649 14.18 -8.55 9.69
C LEU A 649 15.20 -9.50 10.32
N GLU A 650 16.45 -9.07 10.40
CA GLU A 650 17.57 -9.81 10.97
C GLU A 650 17.95 -9.23 12.34
N PHE A 651 18.41 -10.10 13.24
CA PHE A 651 18.79 -9.76 14.61
C PHE A 651 20.27 -10.10 14.88
N PRO A 652 21.24 -9.31 14.39
CA PRO A 652 22.67 -9.67 14.42
C PRO A 652 23.23 -10.05 15.79
N THR A 653 22.68 -9.49 16.87
CA THR A 653 23.11 -9.71 18.26
C THR A 653 22.09 -10.47 19.11
N GLY A 654 20.86 -10.65 18.63
CA GLY A 654 19.75 -11.18 19.43
C GLY A 654 19.51 -10.40 20.73
N SER A 655 18.96 -11.09 21.74
CA SER A 655 18.68 -10.59 23.10
C SER A 655 17.69 -9.41 23.14
N LEU A 656 16.64 -9.48 22.31
CA LEU A 656 15.53 -8.53 22.27
C LEU A 656 14.20 -9.22 21.93
N ASN A 657 13.09 -8.56 22.25
CA ASN A 657 11.75 -8.90 21.77
C ASN A 657 11.39 -8.01 20.58
N ALA A 658 10.70 -8.56 19.58
CA ALA A 658 10.15 -7.84 18.44
C ALA A 658 8.63 -7.99 18.42
N ASN A 659 7.90 -6.88 18.46
CA ASN A 659 6.44 -6.84 18.43
C ASN A 659 5.93 -6.75 16.99
N TYR A 660 6.27 -5.68 16.27
CA TYR A 660 5.89 -5.49 14.87
C TYR A 660 6.92 -4.68 14.10
N TRP A 661 6.76 -4.59 12.78
CA TRP A 661 7.43 -3.56 12.00
C TRP A 661 6.45 -2.77 11.14
N THR A 662 6.86 -1.55 10.81
CA THR A 662 6.09 -0.66 9.94
C THR A 662 6.91 -0.22 8.75
N ALA A 663 6.20 0.00 7.65
CA ALA A 663 6.68 0.69 6.47
C ALA A 663 5.84 1.96 6.27
N THR A 664 6.51 3.09 6.14
CA THR A 664 5.87 4.36 5.78
C THR A 664 6.41 4.84 4.44
N THR A 665 5.55 4.87 3.44
CA THR A 665 5.84 5.54 2.18
C THR A 665 5.93 7.03 2.44
N ILE A 666 7.15 7.56 2.39
CA ILE A 666 7.44 8.98 2.53
C ILE A 666 7.54 9.61 1.15
N ALA A 667 7.28 10.92 1.06
CA ALA A 667 7.62 11.65 -0.14
C ALA A 667 9.12 11.43 -0.43
N ALA A 668 9.44 11.00 -1.65
CA ALA A 668 10.83 10.84 -2.05
C ALA A 668 11.58 12.14 -1.72
N PRO A 669 12.75 12.08 -1.05
CA PRO A 669 13.52 13.28 -0.73
C PRO A 669 13.70 14.05 -2.02
N VAL A 670 13.06 15.22 -2.13
CA VAL A 670 12.99 15.96 -3.39
C VAL A 670 14.42 16.17 -3.84
N ALA A 671 14.82 15.46 -4.90
CA ALA A 671 16.17 15.50 -5.41
C ALA A 671 16.49 16.98 -5.62
N PRO A 672 17.52 17.54 -4.94
CA PRO A 672 17.73 18.98 -4.92
C PRO A 672 17.69 19.54 -6.33
N ALA A 673 17.02 20.69 -6.50
CA ALA A 673 16.86 21.34 -7.79
C ALA A 673 18.21 21.33 -8.53
N PRO A 674 18.27 20.90 -9.81
CA PRO A 674 19.54 20.62 -10.48
C PRO A 674 20.51 21.81 -10.37
N VAL A 675 21.56 21.67 -9.54
CA VAL A 675 22.59 22.69 -9.41
C VAL A 675 23.66 22.38 -10.43
N GLY A 676 23.75 23.14 -11.52
CA GLY A 676 24.75 22.91 -12.56
C GLY A 676 24.58 23.82 -13.77
N PRO A 677 25.53 23.83 -14.72
CA PRO A 677 25.34 24.49 -16.01
C PRO A 677 24.07 23.98 -16.68
N THR A 678 23.18 24.91 -17.01
CA THR A 678 21.84 24.62 -17.53
C THR A 678 21.63 25.30 -18.88
N GLY A 679 21.12 24.57 -19.87
CA GLY A 679 20.90 25.07 -21.22
C GLY A 679 20.76 23.92 -22.24
N PRO A 680 20.83 24.21 -23.55
CA PRO A 680 20.82 23.15 -24.56
C PRO A 680 22.11 22.32 -24.54
N ILE A 681 21.98 21.00 -24.64
CA ILE A 681 23.05 20.11 -25.08
C ILE A 681 22.92 20.02 -26.60
N THR A 682 23.94 20.46 -27.35
CA THR A 682 23.90 20.46 -28.81
C THR A 682 24.79 19.37 -29.40
N GLY A 683 24.29 18.69 -30.44
CA GLY A 683 24.98 17.62 -31.17
C GLY A 683 25.19 17.96 -32.65
N ILE A 684 25.24 16.92 -33.48
CA ILE A 684 25.44 17.02 -34.92
C ILE A 684 24.43 17.97 -35.60
N GLY A 685 24.90 18.71 -36.60
CA GLY A 685 24.07 19.70 -37.31
C GLY A 685 23.65 20.92 -36.48
N GLY A 686 24.15 21.08 -35.25
CA GLY A 686 23.74 22.16 -34.34
C GLY A 686 22.34 21.95 -33.75
N LYS A 687 21.87 20.70 -33.71
CA LYS A 687 20.59 20.31 -33.11
C LYS A 687 20.72 20.05 -31.61
N CYS A 688 19.60 20.07 -30.91
CA CYS A 688 19.50 19.97 -29.45
C CYS A 688 18.94 18.62 -29.02
N VAL A 689 19.44 18.11 -27.89
CA VAL A 689 18.81 16.99 -27.18
C VAL A 689 17.44 17.42 -26.67
N ASP A 690 16.41 16.62 -26.93
CA ASP A 690 15.00 16.92 -26.64
C ASP A 690 14.25 15.66 -26.18
N LEU A 691 13.00 15.82 -25.75
CA LEU A 691 12.12 14.73 -25.31
C LEU A 691 11.10 14.38 -26.39
N ALA A 692 10.99 13.09 -26.71
CA ALA A 692 10.06 12.60 -27.73
C ALA A 692 8.60 13.03 -27.43
N GLY A 693 7.99 13.77 -28.36
CA GLY A 693 6.63 14.30 -28.20
C GLY A 693 6.45 15.33 -27.10
N GLY A 694 7.53 15.84 -26.50
CA GLY A 694 7.49 16.76 -25.36
C GLY A 694 7.00 16.14 -24.04
N SER A 695 6.91 14.81 -23.96
CA SER A 695 6.50 14.09 -22.75
C SER A 695 7.56 14.19 -21.64
N VAL A 696 7.10 14.18 -20.38
CA VAL A 696 7.95 14.16 -19.16
C VAL A 696 7.73 12.91 -18.29
N ALA A 697 7.02 11.91 -18.83
CA ALA A 697 6.83 10.62 -18.18
C ALA A 697 8.12 9.79 -18.18
N ASP A 698 8.28 8.91 -17.19
CA ASP A 698 9.40 7.97 -17.15
C ASP A 698 9.33 7.01 -18.34
N GLY A 699 10.48 6.70 -18.94
CA GLY A 699 10.56 5.97 -20.20
C GLY A 699 10.41 6.84 -21.46
N THR A 700 10.19 8.16 -21.34
CA THR A 700 10.19 9.04 -22.52
C THR A 700 11.59 9.08 -23.14
N ARG A 701 11.68 8.78 -24.44
CA ARG A 701 12.95 8.73 -25.17
C ARG A 701 13.58 10.12 -25.34
N ALA A 702 14.91 10.16 -25.23
CA ALA A 702 15.69 11.30 -25.67
C ALA A 702 15.90 11.23 -27.19
N VAL A 703 15.74 12.35 -27.87
CA VAL A 703 15.84 12.49 -29.33
C VAL A 703 16.65 13.73 -29.70
N LEU A 704 17.13 13.79 -30.94
CA LEU A 704 17.73 14.98 -31.53
C LEU A 704 16.68 15.79 -32.29
N ASN A 705 16.59 17.10 -32.00
CA ASN A 705 15.62 18.02 -32.62
C ASN A 705 16.25 19.38 -32.94
N THR A 706 15.65 20.13 -33.87
CA THR A 706 15.96 21.54 -34.11
C THR A 706 15.85 22.36 -32.81
N CYS A 707 16.90 23.13 -32.52
CA CYS A 707 17.00 23.87 -31.26
C CYS A 707 15.90 24.93 -31.09
N ALA A 708 15.24 24.93 -29.94
CA ALA A 708 14.16 25.83 -29.55
C ALA A 708 14.27 26.18 -28.05
N THR A 709 13.70 27.31 -27.65
CA THR A 709 13.69 27.75 -26.24
C THR A 709 12.55 27.06 -25.47
N THR A 710 12.62 25.74 -25.32
CA THR A 710 11.63 24.92 -24.59
C THR A 710 12.23 24.33 -23.32
N GLY A 711 11.37 23.98 -22.36
CA GLY A 711 11.79 23.29 -21.13
C GLY A 711 12.35 21.88 -21.40
N THR A 712 11.93 21.22 -22.48
CA THR A 712 12.35 19.86 -22.87
C THR A 712 13.74 19.80 -23.49
N GLN A 713 14.23 20.92 -24.03
CA GLN A 713 15.60 21.09 -24.53
C GLN A 713 16.53 21.80 -23.53
N THR A 714 16.04 22.09 -22.32
CA THR A 714 16.82 22.78 -21.28
C THR A 714 17.33 21.77 -20.26
N TRP A 715 18.58 21.35 -20.44
CA TRP A 715 19.24 20.31 -19.64
C TRP A 715 20.24 20.90 -18.64
N THR A 716 20.30 20.34 -17.45
CA THR A 716 21.30 20.65 -16.43
C THR A 716 22.31 19.52 -16.31
N VAL A 717 23.60 19.81 -16.48
CA VAL A 717 24.69 18.87 -16.16
C VAL A 717 25.11 19.11 -14.71
N ALA A 718 24.82 18.18 -13.80
CA ALA A 718 24.99 18.36 -12.37
C ALA A 718 26.33 17.77 -11.82
N PRO A 719 26.91 18.31 -10.73
CA PRO A 719 28.13 17.81 -10.08
C PRO A 719 28.06 16.39 -9.53
N ASP A 720 26.86 15.81 -9.38
CA ASP A 720 26.64 14.40 -9.05
C ASP A 720 26.79 13.47 -10.28
N SER A 721 27.24 14.02 -11.41
CA SER A 721 27.33 13.37 -12.73
C SER A 721 25.99 13.04 -13.39
N SER A 722 24.86 13.53 -12.87
CA SER A 722 23.57 13.37 -13.57
C SER A 722 23.35 14.44 -14.64
N VAL A 723 22.66 14.07 -15.71
CA VAL A 723 22.20 14.99 -16.76
C VAL A 723 20.67 15.06 -16.65
N ARG A 724 20.12 16.23 -16.34
CA ARG A 724 18.74 16.37 -15.86
C ARG A 724 17.89 17.30 -16.73
N VAL A 725 16.60 17.00 -16.85
CA VAL A 725 15.59 17.86 -17.51
C VAL A 725 14.28 17.75 -16.74
N LEU A 726 13.63 18.89 -16.46
CA LEU A 726 12.28 18.95 -15.85
C LEU A 726 12.06 18.03 -14.62
N GLY A 727 13.09 17.82 -13.80
CA GLY A 727 13.05 16.97 -12.59
C GLY A 727 13.39 15.49 -12.81
N LYS A 728 13.72 15.09 -14.04
CA LYS A 728 14.09 13.73 -14.46
C LYS A 728 15.58 13.64 -14.82
N CYS A 729 16.13 12.44 -14.83
CA CYS A 729 17.52 12.12 -15.18
C CYS A 729 17.59 11.35 -16.51
N LEU A 730 18.57 11.70 -17.34
CA LEU A 730 18.94 10.97 -18.56
C LEU A 730 19.52 9.60 -18.18
N THR A 731 18.99 8.52 -18.76
CA THR A 731 19.34 7.13 -18.40
C THR A 731 19.31 6.21 -19.61
N THR A 732 19.97 5.04 -19.53
CA THR A 732 19.84 4.00 -20.56
C THR A 732 18.56 3.17 -20.34
N GLU A 733 17.89 2.81 -21.45
CA GLU A 733 16.67 1.98 -21.44
C GLU A 733 16.95 0.66 -20.69
N ASN A 734 16.22 0.43 -19.59
CA ASN A 734 16.36 -0.72 -18.69
C ASN A 734 17.79 -0.95 -18.13
N GLY A 735 18.61 0.11 -18.01
CA GLY A 735 20.00 -0.03 -17.56
C GLY A 735 20.89 -0.84 -18.53
N GLY A 736 20.50 -0.91 -19.81
CA GLY A 736 21.22 -1.65 -20.84
C GLY A 736 22.62 -1.07 -21.10
N THR A 737 23.53 -1.94 -21.56
CA THR A 737 24.96 -1.66 -21.77
C THR A 737 25.47 -2.04 -23.16
N ALA A 738 24.59 -2.51 -24.06
CA ALA A 738 24.95 -2.89 -25.42
C ALA A 738 24.94 -1.69 -26.38
N ASN A 739 25.73 -1.77 -27.45
CA ASN A 739 25.64 -0.84 -28.59
C ASN A 739 24.19 -0.79 -29.10
N GLY A 740 23.66 0.42 -29.29
CA GLY A 740 22.28 0.62 -29.75
C GLY A 740 21.21 0.59 -28.64
N THR A 741 21.60 0.42 -27.38
CA THR A 741 20.66 0.63 -26.24
C THR A 741 20.17 2.07 -26.28
N ARG A 742 18.86 2.29 -26.21
CA ARG A 742 18.27 3.63 -26.27
C ARG A 742 18.54 4.43 -25.00
N VAL A 743 18.45 5.75 -25.14
CA VAL A 743 18.52 6.70 -24.03
C VAL A 743 17.14 7.33 -23.81
N GLN A 744 16.75 7.45 -22.54
CA GLN A 744 15.45 7.92 -22.10
C GLN A 744 15.59 8.79 -20.85
N ILE A 745 14.48 9.33 -20.35
CA ILE A 745 14.42 9.95 -19.02
C ILE A 745 13.69 9.05 -18.02
N ALA A 746 14.12 9.12 -16.76
CA ALA A 746 13.46 8.48 -15.62
C ALA A 746 13.56 9.36 -14.36
N SER A 747 12.81 9.01 -13.31
CA SER A 747 12.98 9.59 -11.99
C SER A 747 14.41 9.38 -11.48
N CYS A 748 15.02 10.42 -10.88
CA CYS A 748 16.42 10.37 -10.49
C CYS A 748 16.65 9.42 -9.30
N ASP A 749 17.42 8.35 -9.48
CA ASP A 749 17.69 7.31 -8.48
C ASP A 749 19.17 7.23 -8.02
N GLY A 750 20.08 7.90 -8.74
CA GLY A 750 21.51 7.93 -8.45
C GLY A 750 22.30 6.69 -8.91
N SER A 751 21.67 5.76 -9.62
CA SER A 751 22.30 4.59 -10.24
C SER A 751 23.33 4.97 -11.32
N LYS A 752 24.17 4.01 -11.73
CA LYS A 752 25.28 4.27 -12.67
C LYS A 752 24.80 4.50 -14.10
N GLU A 753 23.64 3.99 -14.47
CA GLU A 753 22.99 4.23 -15.76
C GLU A 753 22.51 5.68 -15.91
N GLN A 754 22.25 6.37 -14.79
CA GLN A 754 21.89 7.79 -14.75
C GLN A 754 23.10 8.75 -14.66
N GLN A 755 24.31 8.22 -14.55
CA GLN A 755 25.55 8.98 -14.39
C GLN A 755 26.31 9.08 -15.71
N TRP A 756 26.75 10.29 -16.06
CA TRP A 756 27.41 10.64 -17.31
C TRP A 756 28.63 11.52 -17.03
N SER A 757 29.80 11.12 -17.52
CA SER A 757 31.01 11.96 -17.46
C SER A 757 31.17 12.78 -18.74
N VAL A 758 31.50 14.06 -18.60
CA VAL A 758 31.77 14.96 -19.73
C VAL A 758 33.26 14.89 -20.08
N ASP A 759 33.59 14.28 -21.21
CA ASP A 759 34.92 14.41 -21.81
C ASP A 759 34.93 15.62 -22.74
N SER A 760 35.24 16.79 -22.17
CA SER A 760 35.36 18.04 -22.92
C SER A 760 36.54 18.09 -23.90
N SER A 761 37.47 17.14 -23.84
CA SER A 761 38.61 17.08 -24.77
C SER A 761 38.25 16.38 -26.09
N ASN A 762 37.35 15.40 -26.03
CA ASN A 762 36.86 14.67 -27.20
C ASN A 762 35.41 15.00 -27.59
N GLY A 763 34.68 15.74 -26.75
CA GLY A 763 33.29 16.12 -26.95
C GLY A 763 32.26 15.06 -26.54
N TYR A 764 32.58 14.16 -25.61
CA TYR A 764 31.69 13.05 -25.26
C TYR A 764 30.87 13.29 -23.99
N LEU A 765 29.70 12.65 -23.96
CA LEU A 765 28.97 12.28 -22.74
C LEU A 765 29.07 10.76 -22.57
N VAL A 766 29.85 10.30 -21.58
CA VAL A 766 30.15 8.87 -21.39
C VAL A 766 29.35 8.32 -20.21
N ASN A 767 28.51 7.33 -20.45
CA ASN A 767 27.68 6.69 -19.43
C ASN A 767 28.52 5.85 -18.45
N ALA A 768 28.32 6.02 -17.14
CA ALA A 768 29.18 5.42 -16.11
C ALA A 768 28.93 3.92 -15.85
N ARG A 769 27.80 3.36 -16.32
CA ARG A 769 27.51 1.92 -16.23
C ARG A 769 28.11 1.13 -17.39
N SER A 770 28.01 1.65 -18.61
CA SER A 770 28.49 0.98 -19.83
C SER A 770 29.91 1.37 -20.24
N GLY A 771 30.36 2.59 -19.89
CA GLY A 771 31.56 3.20 -20.47
C GLY A 771 31.40 3.64 -21.92
N PHE A 772 30.17 3.65 -22.45
CA PHE A 772 29.85 4.00 -23.82
C PHE A 772 29.39 5.46 -23.94
N CYS A 773 29.58 6.02 -25.13
CA CYS A 773 29.25 7.41 -25.45
C CYS A 773 27.77 7.53 -25.82
N LEU A 774 27.14 8.64 -25.41
CA LEU A 774 25.89 9.11 -25.98
C LEU A 774 26.10 9.34 -27.49
N GLU A 775 25.20 8.80 -28.29
CA GLU A 775 25.28 8.76 -29.74
C GLU A 775 23.95 9.16 -30.35
N ASP A 776 24.03 9.94 -31.44
CA ASP A 776 22.90 10.22 -32.33
C ASP A 776 22.80 9.08 -33.35
N ALA A 777 21.69 8.33 -33.34
CA ALA A 777 21.61 7.10 -34.12
C ALA A 777 21.85 7.34 -35.62
N ASP A 778 22.78 6.57 -36.21
CA ASP A 778 23.22 6.67 -37.61
C ASP A 778 23.77 8.06 -38.03
N GLY A 779 24.07 8.96 -37.08
CA GLY A 779 24.58 10.31 -37.35
C GLY A 779 23.61 11.19 -38.14
N SER A 780 22.31 11.03 -37.90
CA SER A 780 21.23 11.58 -38.71
C SER A 780 20.72 12.94 -38.21
N THR A 781 20.89 13.99 -39.01
CA THR A 781 20.34 15.32 -38.73
C THR A 781 18.82 15.43 -39.02
N ALA A 782 18.03 14.39 -38.74
CA ALA A 782 16.56 14.43 -38.81
C ALA A 782 15.97 14.81 -37.44
N ASP A 783 14.84 15.54 -37.44
CA ASP A 783 14.11 15.79 -36.19
C ASP A 783 13.39 14.52 -35.73
N GLY A 784 13.50 14.21 -34.44
CA GLY A 784 12.99 13.00 -33.81
C GLY A 784 13.95 11.80 -33.87
N ASN A 785 15.19 11.99 -34.34
CA ASN A 785 16.19 10.92 -34.40
C ASN A 785 16.53 10.41 -32.98
N PRO A 786 16.53 9.09 -32.70
CA PRO A 786 16.67 8.59 -31.34
C PRO A 786 18.11 8.66 -30.85
N LEU A 787 18.29 9.01 -29.57
CA LEU A 787 19.59 8.89 -28.93
C LEU A 787 19.81 7.49 -28.35
N ILE A 788 21.02 6.99 -28.52
CA ILE A 788 21.46 5.65 -28.10
C ILE A 788 22.80 5.77 -27.35
N ILE A 789 23.29 4.66 -26.79
CA ILE A 789 24.70 4.52 -26.42
C ILE A 789 25.44 3.64 -27.42
N TRP A 790 26.70 4.01 -27.71
CA TRP A 790 27.60 3.25 -28.57
C TRP A 790 29.04 3.36 -28.08
N ALA A 791 29.88 2.37 -28.42
CA ALA A 791 31.31 2.41 -28.15
C ALA A 791 31.95 3.70 -28.68
N CYS A 792 32.70 4.40 -27.82
CA CYS A 792 33.24 5.73 -28.12
C CYS A 792 34.23 5.72 -29.29
N ASN A 793 34.00 6.55 -30.30
CA ASN A 793 34.76 6.61 -31.55
C ASN A 793 35.22 8.05 -31.87
N PRO A 794 36.54 8.34 -31.84
CA PRO A 794 37.08 9.68 -32.14
C PRO A 794 36.71 10.25 -33.51
N GLY A 795 36.50 9.40 -34.51
CA GLY A 795 36.13 9.81 -35.86
C GLY A 795 34.63 10.01 -36.07
N ASP A 796 33.79 9.70 -35.07
CA ASP A 796 32.35 9.85 -35.20
C ASP A 796 31.89 11.28 -34.85
N VAL A 797 31.00 11.82 -35.68
CA VAL A 797 30.41 13.15 -35.50
C VAL A 797 29.07 13.11 -34.77
N GLY A 798 28.38 11.96 -34.73
CA GLY A 798 27.16 11.77 -33.94
C GLY A 798 27.43 11.83 -32.43
N GLN A 799 28.63 11.41 -32.02
CA GLN A 799 29.05 11.37 -30.62
C GLN A 799 29.58 12.71 -30.08
N LYS A 800 29.52 13.80 -30.86
CA LYS A 800 30.12 15.09 -30.51
C LYS A 800 29.10 16.05 -29.94
N TRP A 801 29.14 16.23 -28.63
CA TRP A 801 28.21 17.03 -27.84
C TRP A 801 28.88 18.28 -27.25
N GLN A 802 28.24 19.44 -27.42
CA GLN A 802 28.53 20.64 -26.63
C GLN A 802 27.51 20.73 -25.51
N VAL A 803 27.96 20.52 -24.28
CA VAL A 803 27.13 20.69 -23.07
C VAL A 803 27.10 22.16 -22.63
N PRO A 804 26.08 22.60 -21.86
CA PRO A 804 26.01 23.95 -21.33
C PRO A 804 27.29 24.35 -20.57
N ALA A 805 27.91 25.47 -20.97
CA ALA A 805 29.06 26.03 -20.28
C ALA A 805 28.62 26.98 -19.14
N GLY A 806 29.11 26.76 -17.93
CA GLY A 806 28.71 27.54 -16.75
C GLY A 806 29.30 28.95 -16.71
N THR A 807 28.66 29.94 -17.34
CA THR A 807 29.03 31.37 -17.30
C THR A 807 28.44 32.13 -16.10
N SER A 808 28.42 31.53 -14.92
CA SER A 808 28.27 32.22 -13.63
C SER A 808 28.59 31.25 -12.50
N ALA A 809 29.35 31.69 -11.50
CA ALA A 809 29.66 30.86 -10.34
C ALA A 809 28.42 30.70 -9.45
N ALA A 810 27.69 29.60 -9.61
CA ALA A 810 26.66 29.19 -8.65
C ALA A 810 27.36 28.70 -7.37
N GLY A 811 27.25 29.51 -6.31
CA GLY A 811 27.89 29.23 -5.03
C GLY A 811 27.60 30.34 -4.00
N PRO A 812 27.69 30.04 -2.70
CA PRO A 812 27.56 31.05 -1.66
C PRO A 812 28.55 32.18 -1.87
N SER A 813 28.07 33.41 -1.89
CA SER A 813 28.88 34.59 -2.20
C SER A 813 28.90 35.57 -1.04
N GLY A 814 30.08 36.06 -0.67
CA GLY A 814 30.25 36.98 0.45
C GLY A 814 31.71 37.19 0.83
N ARG A 815 31.96 37.79 1.99
CA ARG A 815 33.31 38.02 2.50
C ARG A 815 33.89 36.71 3.04
N ILE A 816 35.14 36.40 2.68
CA ILE A 816 35.98 35.51 3.50
C ILE A 816 36.64 36.40 4.55
N ALA A 817 36.33 36.19 5.82
CA ALA A 817 36.78 37.03 6.93
C ALA A 817 37.42 36.19 8.03
N GLY A 818 38.53 36.66 8.60
CA GLY A 818 39.31 35.90 9.57
C GLY A 818 40.12 36.80 10.49
N TYR A 819 41.38 36.45 10.68
CA TYR A 819 42.36 37.07 11.57
C TYR A 819 42.12 38.56 11.90
N ASN A 820 41.83 38.86 13.19
CA ASN A 820 41.49 40.19 13.71
C ASN A 820 40.37 40.95 12.95
N GLY A 821 39.38 40.23 12.40
CA GLY A 821 38.25 40.82 11.69
C GLY A 821 38.61 41.39 10.30
N LYS A 822 39.73 40.97 9.72
CA LYS A 822 40.15 41.35 8.36
C LYS A 822 39.51 40.45 7.31
N CYS A 823 39.32 41.01 6.11
CA CYS A 823 38.76 40.31 4.96
C CYS A 823 39.84 39.98 3.94
N VAL A 824 39.69 38.82 3.31
CA VAL A 824 40.50 38.37 2.19
C VAL A 824 40.08 39.13 0.93
N GLU A 825 41.06 39.64 0.20
CA GLU A 825 40.87 40.49 -0.98
C GLU A 825 41.65 39.98 -2.19
N ALA A 826 40.94 39.83 -3.31
CA ALA A 826 41.48 39.49 -4.61
C ALA A 826 42.17 40.68 -5.29
N GLY A 827 43.20 40.39 -6.07
CA GLY A 827 43.85 41.36 -6.96
C GLY A 827 43.60 41.05 -8.44
N ALA A 828 44.35 41.72 -9.31
CA ALA A 828 44.40 41.41 -10.74
C ALA A 828 44.99 40.00 -11.00
N ASP A 829 44.81 39.47 -12.21
CA ASP A 829 45.36 38.16 -12.60
C ASP A 829 46.89 38.11 -12.40
N GLY A 830 47.38 37.06 -11.74
CA GLY A 830 48.79 36.90 -11.38
C GLY A 830 49.26 37.70 -10.16
N THR A 831 48.37 38.41 -9.45
CA THR A 831 48.75 39.22 -8.27
C THR A 831 48.34 38.58 -6.93
N PRO A 832 49.05 38.83 -5.82
CA PRO A 832 48.78 38.20 -4.53
C PRO A 832 47.38 38.49 -3.97
N VAL A 833 46.77 37.48 -3.36
CA VAL A 833 45.61 37.65 -2.47
C VAL A 833 46.12 38.18 -1.13
N GLN A 834 45.38 39.10 -0.50
CA GLN A 834 45.83 39.84 0.68
C GLN A 834 44.72 40.08 1.71
N LEU A 835 45.09 40.54 2.92
CA LEU A 835 44.16 40.98 3.96
C LEU A 835 43.99 42.50 3.97
N ASN A 836 42.74 42.94 4.09
CA ASN A 836 42.38 44.35 4.28
C ASN A 836 41.21 44.52 5.26
N THR A 837 40.92 45.77 5.62
CA THR A 837 39.68 46.13 6.31
C THR A 837 38.48 45.74 5.45
N CYS A 838 37.48 45.09 6.05
CA CYS A 838 36.29 44.61 5.37
C CYS A 838 35.42 45.76 4.79
N GLY A 839 35.18 45.73 3.49
CA GLY A 839 34.37 46.68 2.72
C GLY A 839 33.37 45.99 1.78
N SER A 840 32.68 46.76 0.94
CA SER A 840 31.69 46.26 -0.03
C SER A 840 32.25 46.05 -1.45
N ALA A 841 33.57 46.21 -1.63
CA ALA A 841 34.21 46.07 -2.94
C ALA A 841 34.11 44.63 -3.48
N ALA A 842 33.93 44.51 -4.80
CA ALA A 842 33.85 43.21 -5.48
C ALA A 842 35.15 42.37 -5.36
N SER A 843 36.29 43.00 -5.01
CA SER A 843 37.55 42.31 -4.67
C SER A 843 37.46 41.49 -3.38
N GLN A 844 36.55 41.84 -2.47
CA GLN A 844 36.32 41.14 -1.20
C GLN A 844 35.04 40.28 -1.22
N SER A 845 34.36 40.18 -2.36
CA SER A 845 33.21 39.29 -2.56
C SER A 845 33.67 38.00 -3.24
N TRP A 846 33.73 36.93 -2.46
CA TRP A 846 34.17 35.60 -2.87
C TRP A 846 32.98 34.66 -2.97
N THR A 847 32.89 33.94 -4.07
CA THR A 847 31.96 32.84 -4.31
C THR A 847 32.66 31.52 -4.02
N VAL A 848 32.08 30.70 -3.14
CA VAL A 848 32.50 29.31 -2.92
C VAL A 848 31.82 28.43 -3.95
N ALA A 849 32.50 28.10 -5.04
CA ALA A 849 31.92 27.31 -6.13
C ALA A 849 31.92 25.81 -5.82
N ALA A 850 30.93 25.08 -6.34
CA ALA A 850 30.75 23.65 -6.10
C ALA A 850 31.90 22.76 -6.64
N ASP A 851 32.74 23.28 -7.53
CA ASP A 851 33.95 22.62 -8.04
C ASP A 851 35.15 22.68 -7.09
N GLY A 852 34.97 23.28 -5.90
CA GLY A 852 35.99 23.50 -4.88
C GLY A 852 36.79 24.79 -5.07
N THR A 853 36.48 25.64 -6.05
CA THR A 853 37.21 26.90 -6.27
C THR A 853 36.61 28.06 -5.48
N LEU A 854 37.48 28.95 -4.98
CA LEU A 854 37.08 30.22 -4.37
C LEU A 854 37.25 31.32 -5.41
N ARG A 855 36.15 31.97 -5.82
CA ARG A 855 36.13 32.87 -6.99
C ARG A 855 35.79 34.31 -6.60
N ALA A 856 36.58 35.30 -7.03
CA ALA A 856 36.26 36.72 -6.90
C ALA A 856 36.66 37.45 -8.19
N GLN A 857 35.83 38.42 -8.64
CA GLN A 857 36.03 39.15 -9.91
C GLN A 857 36.25 38.24 -11.15
N GLY A 858 35.64 37.04 -11.17
CA GLY A 858 35.85 36.06 -12.25
C GLY A 858 37.20 35.34 -12.24
N LYS A 859 37.99 35.50 -11.17
CA LYS A 859 39.29 34.84 -10.95
C LYS A 859 39.22 33.89 -9.75
N CYS A 860 40.00 32.83 -9.78
CA CYS A 860 40.11 31.80 -8.75
C CYS A 860 41.29 32.08 -7.80
N MET A 861 41.09 31.87 -6.50
CA MET A 861 42.15 31.82 -5.50
C MET A 861 43.08 30.64 -5.83
N THR A 862 44.32 30.94 -6.19
CA THR A 862 45.25 29.99 -6.82
C THR A 862 46.57 29.96 -6.05
N VAL A 863 47.11 28.79 -5.73
CA VAL A 863 48.49 28.68 -5.25
C VAL A 863 49.43 28.90 -6.44
N ALA A 864 50.31 29.90 -6.34
CA ALA A 864 51.16 30.34 -7.44
C ALA A 864 52.06 29.19 -7.96
N GLY A 865 52.03 28.95 -9.27
CA GLY A 865 52.75 27.86 -9.92
C GLY A 865 52.35 26.44 -9.50
N GLY A 866 51.27 26.27 -8.71
CA GLY A 866 50.92 24.98 -8.12
C GLY A 866 51.97 24.47 -7.11
N ALA A 867 52.73 25.36 -6.47
CA ALA A 867 53.74 24.99 -5.50
C ALA A 867 53.13 24.39 -4.22
N THR A 868 53.84 23.45 -3.59
CA THR A 868 53.35 22.72 -2.40
C THR A 868 54.16 22.98 -1.12
N ALA A 869 55.19 23.82 -1.17
CA ALA A 869 56.03 24.18 -0.03
C ALA A 869 55.36 25.20 0.91
N ASN A 870 55.79 25.24 2.17
CA ASN A 870 55.41 26.32 3.10
C ASN A 870 55.90 27.68 2.56
N GLY A 871 55.06 28.71 2.67
CA GLY A 871 55.37 30.05 2.20
C GLY A 871 55.12 30.28 0.70
N ALA A 872 54.60 29.28 -0.03
CA ALA A 872 54.15 29.49 -1.40
C ALA A 872 52.97 30.49 -1.44
N ALA A 873 53.07 31.49 -2.31
CA ALA A 873 52.12 32.59 -2.37
C ALA A 873 50.76 32.16 -2.94
N VAL A 874 49.69 32.77 -2.43
CA VAL A 874 48.34 32.65 -2.99
C VAL A 874 48.04 33.90 -3.82
N GLN A 875 47.56 33.69 -5.05
CA GLN A 875 47.31 34.74 -6.05
C GLN A 875 45.92 34.60 -6.66
N SER A 876 45.39 35.70 -7.20
CA SER A 876 44.20 35.68 -8.07
C SER A 876 44.62 35.22 -9.46
N SER A 877 43.96 34.21 -10.04
CA SER A 877 44.24 33.82 -11.43
C SER A 877 43.04 33.30 -12.21
N SER A 878 43.12 33.26 -13.54
CA SER A 878 42.05 32.73 -14.39
C SER A 878 41.64 31.30 -13.99
N CYS A 879 40.35 31.05 -13.87
CA CYS A 879 39.83 29.75 -13.44
C CYS A 879 40.01 28.69 -14.53
N SER A 880 40.81 27.66 -14.23
CA SER A 880 41.09 26.51 -15.09
C SER A 880 40.59 25.18 -14.51
N GLY A 881 40.15 25.17 -13.24
CA GLY A 881 39.74 23.95 -12.54
C GLY A 881 40.91 23.08 -12.05
N ALA A 882 42.15 23.55 -12.19
CA ALA A 882 43.34 22.85 -11.71
C ALA A 882 43.33 22.65 -10.18
N ALA A 883 43.99 21.58 -9.70
CA ALA A 883 44.04 21.26 -8.27
C ALA A 883 44.65 22.38 -7.39
N SER A 884 45.52 23.23 -7.96
CA SER A 884 46.09 24.42 -7.31
C SER A 884 45.09 25.55 -7.04
N GLN A 885 43.87 25.44 -7.57
CA GLN A 885 42.77 26.40 -7.40
C GLN A 885 41.67 25.90 -6.46
N LYS A 886 41.80 24.66 -5.96
CA LYS A 886 40.78 23.97 -5.18
C LYS A 886 41.09 24.01 -3.68
N TRP A 887 40.10 24.41 -2.89
CA TRP A 887 40.17 24.64 -1.46
C TRP A 887 39.05 23.90 -0.73
N GLN A 888 39.37 23.36 0.43
CA GLN A 888 38.42 22.68 1.31
C GLN A 888 38.32 23.43 2.64
N ALA A 889 37.14 23.97 2.94
CA ALA A 889 36.85 24.54 4.25
C ALA A 889 36.65 23.43 5.28
N GLN A 890 37.35 23.52 6.41
CA GLN A 890 37.35 22.53 7.48
C GLN A 890 36.46 22.96 8.64
N ALA A 891 35.97 21.99 9.42
CA ALA A 891 35.07 22.26 10.55
C ALA A 891 35.72 23.16 11.65
N ASN A 892 37.05 23.12 11.80
CA ASN A 892 37.83 23.98 12.68
C ASN A 892 38.06 25.42 12.14
N GLY A 893 37.57 25.72 10.93
CA GLY A 893 37.69 27.04 10.29
C GLY A 893 38.93 27.23 9.42
N THR A 894 39.78 26.23 9.22
CA THR A 894 40.89 26.35 8.25
C THR A 894 40.42 26.18 6.80
N LEU A 895 41.16 26.76 5.85
CA LEU A 895 40.97 26.55 4.41
C LEU A 895 42.17 25.78 3.85
N VAL A 896 41.98 24.51 3.52
CA VAL A 896 43.05 23.60 3.07
C VAL A 896 43.12 23.57 1.55
N GLY A 897 44.27 23.89 0.96
CA GLY A 897 44.52 23.71 -0.47
C GLY A 897 44.62 22.22 -0.81
N THR A 898 43.73 21.70 -1.66
CA THR A 898 43.57 20.25 -1.89
C THR A 898 44.82 19.60 -2.49
N GLN A 899 45.60 20.36 -3.26
CA GLN A 899 46.87 19.88 -3.85
C GLN A 899 48.00 19.73 -2.82
N SER A 900 48.03 20.55 -1.77
CA SER A 900 49.21 20.72 -0.91
C SER A 900 49.02 20.21 0.53
N GLY A 901 47.77 19.94 0.93
CA GLY A 901 47.38 19.60 2.30
C GLY A 901 47.63 20.73 3.31
N LYS A 902 47.86 21.96 2.83
CA LYS A 902 48.29 23.11 3.64
C LYS A 902 47.20 24.16 3.74
N CYS A 903 47.23 24.92 4.83
CA CYS A 903 46.21 25.90 5.17
C CYS A 903 46.54 27.27 4.58
N LEU A 904 45.50 28.01 4.16
CA LEU A 904 45.55 29.43 3.86
C LEU A 904 45.98 30.19 5.12
N ASP A 905 47.07 30.93 5.01
CA ASP A 905 47.81 31.51 6.14
C ASP A 905 48.12 32.98 5.86
N ALA A 906 47.88 33.85 6.84
CA ALA A 906 48.28 35.24 6.79
C ALA A 906 49.76 35.39 7.18
N THR A 907 50.60 35.82 6.22
CA THR A 907 52.05 35.85 6.35
C THR A 907 52.52 36.65 7.57
N GLY A 908 53.47 36.08 8.34
CA GLY A 908 54.13 36.75 9.47
C GLY A 908 53.19 37.12 10.61
N PRO A 909 52.21 36.24 10.95
CA PRO A 909 50.97 36.52 11.68
C PRO A 909 50.57 38.00 11.77
N SER A 910 50.42 38.67 10.63
CA SER A 910 50.19 40.12 10.58
C SER A 910 48.77 40.47 10.16
N SER A 911 48.05 41.23 10.99
CA SER A 911 46.71 41.76 10.66
C SER A 911 46.76 43.19 10.07
N ALA A 912 47.92 43.61 9.57
CA ALA A 912 48.04 44.86 8.82
C ALA A 912 47.27 44.77 7.47
N ASN A 913 46.82 45.92 6.97
CA ASN A 913 46.28 45.99 5.61
C ASN A 913 47.42 45.76 4.60
N GLY A 914 47.16 44.94 3.59
CA GLY A 914 48.16 44.50 2.62
C GLY A 914 48.98 43.27 3.03
N THR A 915 48.70 42.61 4.17
CA THR A 915 49.34 41.31 4.48
C THR A 915 48.98 40.30 3.42
N LYS A 916 49.98 39.75 2.73
CA LYS A 916 49.80 38.72 1.69
C LYS A 916 49.37 37.40 2.31
N LEU A 917 48.62 36.61 1.54
CA LEU A 917 48.29 35.23 1.89
C LEU A 917 49.25 34.23 1.23
N GLN A 918 49.54 33.18 1.98
CA GLN A 918 50.41 32.07 1.60
C GLN A 918 49.74 30.74 1.98
N ILE A 919 50.33 29.61 1.59
CA ILE A 919 50.04 28.32 2.21
C ILE A 919 51.09 27.95 3.26
N TRP A 920 50.65 27.42 4.40
CA TRP A 920 51.52 26.95 5.47
C TRP A 920 51.00 25.65 6.10
N ALA A 921 51.85 24.95 6.85
CA ALA A 921 51.43 23.81 7.65
C ALA A 921 50.25 24.19 8.57
N CYS A 922 49.20 23.36 8.57
CA CYS A 922 47.99 23.61 9.33
C CYS A 922 48.24 23.48 10.84
N ALA A 923 48.09 24.59 11.57
CA ALA A 923 48.26 24.67 13.02
C ALA A 923 46.98 25.13 13.76
N ALA A 924 45.94 25.53 13.02
CA ALA A 924 44.69 26.10 13.56
C ALA A 924 44.91 27.33 14.48
N SER A 925 46.03 28.04 14.29
CA SER A 925 46.31 29.34 14.88
C SER A 925 45.40 30.42 14.27
N ASP A 926 45.10 31.50 15.01
CA ASP A 926 44.14 32.54 14.60
C ASP A 926 44.43 33.15 13.20
N ASN A 927 45.68 33.13 12.74
CA ASN A 927 46.10 33.62 11.41
C ASN A 927 45.79 32.64 10.24
N GLN A 928 45.21 31.48 10.54
CA GLN A 928 44.78 30.44 9.58
C GLN A 928 43.27 30.13 9.65
N ILE A 929 42.51 30.85 10.50
CA ILE A 929 41.08 30.64 10.70
C ILE A 929 40.26 31.65 9.90
N TRP A 930 39.32 31.13 9.09
CA TRP A 930 38.54 31.88 8.12
C TRP A 930 37.06 31.47 8.19
N GLY A 931 36.18 32.46 8.38
CA GLY A 931 34.77 32.32 8.02
C GLY A 931 34.62 32.47 6.51
N VAL A 932 34.13 31.43 5.84
CA VAL A 932 33.78 31.45 4.42
C VAL A 932 32.28 31.61 4.21
N PRO A 933 31.83 32.19 3.08
CA PRO A 933 30.43 32.15 2.66
C PRO A 933 29.95 30.69 2.56
N SER A 934 28.74 30.42 3.05
CA SER A 934 28.17 29.06 3.06
C SER A 934 26.73 29.08 2.55
N SER A 935 26.26 27.96 2.00
CA SER A 935 24.88 27.81 1.51
C SER A 935 23.88 27.63 2.65
N ARG A 936 24.35 27.62 3.90
CA ARG A 936 23.48 27.62 5.07
C ARG A 936 23.08 29.04 5.43
N PRO A 937 21.88 29.21 5.97
CA PRO A 937 21.41 30.50 6.43
C PRO A 937 22.42 31.17 7.36
N ALA A 938 22.90 32.32 6.92
CA ALA A 938 23.77 33.21 7.68
C ALA A 938 23.03 34.55 7.85
N GLY A 939 22.83 34.96 9.09
CA GLY A 939 22.00 36.11 9.41
C GLY A 939 21.81 36.25 10.91
N VAL A 940 20.74 36.91 11.31
CA VAL A 940 20.45 37.10 12.74
C VAL A 940 19.77 35.88 13.35
N VAL A 941 20.17 35.50 14.57
CA VAL A 941 19.37 34.66 15.46
C VAL A 941 18.47 35.61 16.25
N SER A 942 17.21 35.73 15.85
CA SER A 942 16.24 36.63 16.50
C SER A 942 15.42 35.86 17.54
N GLY A 943 15.12 36.48 18.68
CA GLY A 943 14.30 35.90 19.74
C GLY A 943 13.55 36.96 20.53
N TYR A 944 13.61 36.88 21.85
CA TYR A 944 12.80 37.65 22.78
C TYR A 944 12.70 39.15 22.46
N GLY A 945 11.47 39.67 22.38
CA GLY A 945 11.21 41.08 22.08
C GLY A 945 11.65 41.55 20.69
N GLY A 946 11.82 40.62 19.73
CA GLY A 946 12.31 40.94 18.38
C GLY A 946 13.79 41.37 18.36
N LYS A 947 14.55 41.00 19.39
CA LYS A 947 15.99 41.28 19.52
C LYS A 947 16.82 40.15 18.94
N CYS A 948 18.08 40.43 18.63
CA CYS A 948 18.99 39.50 17.99
C CYS A 948 20.18 39.17 18.89
N ALA A 949 20.63 37.91 18.84
CA ALA A 949 21.82 37.46 19.54
C ALA A 949 23.07 38.14 18.96
N GLU A 950 23.91 38.70 19.83
CA GLU A 950 25.08 39.51 19.49
C GLU A 950 26.28 39.08 20.34
N VAL A 951 27.46 39.00 19.71
CA VAL A 951 28.75 38.92 20.42
C VAL A 951 29.05 40.29 21.03
N THR A 952 29.10 40.39 22.36
CA THR A 952 29.29 41.66 23.08
C THR A 952 30.51 42.45 22.54
N GLY A 953 30.27 43.64 22.00
CA GLY A 953 31.33 44.52 21.46
C GLY A 953 32.01 44.03 20.17
N GLY A 954 31.51 42.95 19.54
CA GLY A 954 32.04 42.44 18.27
C GLY A 954 33.46 41.87 18.34
N THR A 955 33.95 41.51 19.53
CA THR A 955 35.32 41.00 19.72
C THR A 955 35.41 39.49 19.49
N THR A 956 36.58 39.01 19.06
CA THR A 956 36.87 37.58 18.81
C THR A 956 37.46 36.85 20.03
N ALA A 957 37.52 37.49 21.20
CA ALA A 957 38.10 36.88 22.40
C ALA A 957 37.25 35.68 22.88
N ASN A 958 37.91 34.62 23.35
CA ASN A 958 37.22 33.51 23.99
C ASN A 958 36.67 33.96 25.34
N GLY A 959 35.41 33.63 25.64
CA GLY A 959 34.71 34.10 26.84
C GLY A 959 33.88 35.37 26.65
N THR A 960 33.91 36.00 25.47
CA THR A 960 33.03 37.16 25.19
C THR A 960 31.56 36.73 25.26
N ALA A 961 30.80 37.33 26.17
CA ALA A 961 29.40 36.95 26.38
C ALA A 961 28.52 37.22 25.14
N VAL A 962 27.54 36.34 24.91
CA VAL A 962 26.46 36.57 23.94
C VAL A 962 25.32 37.32 24.64
N GLN A 963 24.73 38.30 23.95
CA GLN A 963 23.67 39.17 24.49
C GLN A 963 22.55 39.39 23.47
N LEU A 964 21.37 39.83 23.93
CA LEU A 964 20.37 40.45 23.08
C LEU A 964 20.76 41.89 22.74
N ASN A 965 20.61 42.28 21.48
CA ASN A 965 20.68 43.68 21.05
C ASN A 965 19.68 43.96 19.92
N THR A 966 19.51 45.23 19.56
CA THR A 966 18.67 45.62 18.41
C THR A 966 19.26 45.04 17.12
N CYS A 967 18.43 44.35 16.34
CA CYS A 967 18.84 43.66 15.12
C CYS A 967 19.42 44.62 14.06
N GLY A 968 20.53 44.23 13.45
CA GLY A 968 21.21 44.95 12.37
C GLY A 968 22.12 44.06 11.54
N SER A 969 22.86 44.66 10.58
CA SER A 969 23.71 43.93 9.62
C SER A 969 25.18 43.82 10.04
N GLY A 970 25.49 43.96 11.33
CA GLY A 970 26.85 43.90 11.84
C GLY A 970 27.37 42.47 11.96
N SER A 971 28.66 42.24 11.71
CA SER A 971 29.27 40.90 11.81
C SER A 971 29.17 40.26 13.19
N ALA A 972 29.00 41.05 14.25
CA ALA A 972 28.75 40.61 15.63
C ALA A 972 27.38 39.95 15.84
N GLN A 973 26.42 40.17 14.94
CA GLN A 973 25.07 39.58 14.95
C GLN A 973 24.84 38.57 13.80
N SER A 974 25.84 38.39 12.93
CA SER A 974 25.76 37.48 11.78
C SER A 974 26.19 36.07 12.19
N TRP A 975 25.22 35.24 12.56
CA TRP A 975 25.40 33.84 12.92
C TRP A 975 25.14 32.94 11.71
N THR A 976 25.94 31.88 11.56
CA THR A 976 25.70 30.78 10.63
C THR A 976 25.24 29.55 11.42
N ALA A 977 24.11 28.96 11.04
CA ALA A 977 23.68 27.67 11.58
C ALA A 977 24.35 26.53 10.81
N ALA A 978 25.26 25.77 11.43
CA ALA A 978 26.01 24.70 10.79
C ALA A 978 25.41 23.31 11.09
N SER A 979 25.56 22.36 10.16
CA SER A 979 25.01 20.99 10.30
C SER A 979 25.70 20.12 11.35
N ASP A 980 26.84 20.57 11.88
CA ASP A 980 27.47 19.96 13.05
C ASP A 980 26.77 20.34 14.36
N GLY A 981 25.68 21.13 14.28
CA GLY A 981 24.91 21.65 15.39
C GLY A 981 25.40 23.00 15.91
N THR A 982 26.48 23.56 15.37
CA THR A 982 27.07 24.79 15.92
C THR A 982 26.43 26.06 15.36
N LEU A 983 26.24 27.07 16.22
CA LEU A 983 25.93 28.44 15.81
C LEU A 983 27.23 29.24 15.79
N ARG A 984 27.63 29.76 14.61
CA ARG A 984 28.96 30.35 14.39
C ARG A 984 28.90 31.84 14.07
N ALA A 985 29.64 32.67 14.79
CA ALA A 985 29.86 34.09 14.47
C ALA A 985 31.34 34.46 14.66
N LEU A 986 31.85 35.39 13.84
CA LEU A 986 33.24 35.86 13.90
C LEU A 986 34.31 34.73 13.90
N GLY A 987 34.04 33.62 13.19
CA GLY A 987 34.92 32.45 13.13
C GLY A 987 34.88 31.52 14.35
N LYS A 988 33.97 31.75 15.30
CA LYS A 988 33.88 31.05 16.59
C LYS A 988 32.45 30.63 16.92
N CYS A 989 32.29 29.75 17.92
CA CYS A 989 31.04 29.04 18.22
C CYS A 989 30.32 29.60 19.46
N MET A 990 28.99 29.68 19.40
CA MET A 990 28.12 29.93 20.55
C MET A 990 28.23 28.75 21.52
N THR A 991 28.80 28.99 22.70
CA THR A 991 29.28 27.96 23.61
C THR A 991 28.72 28.17 25.02
N VAL A 992 28.24 27.12 25.67
CA VAL A 992 27.90 27.14 27.09
C VAL A 992 29.19 27.21 27.92
N ALA A 993 29.31 28.20 28.80
CA ALA A 993 30.51 28.47 29.57
C ALA A 993 30.94 27.28 30.43
N GLY A 994 32.20 26.85 30.29
CA GLY A 994 32.75 25.67 30.97
C GLY A 994 32.08 24.33 30.62
N GLY A 995 31.12 24.31 29.69
CA GLY A 995 30.26 23.15 29.43
C GLY A 995 29.28 22.81 30.55
N ALA A 996 29.15 23.65 31.58
CA ALA A 996 28.32 23.35 32.76
C ALA A 996 26.83 23.22 32.42
N THR A 997 26.11 22.39 33.18
CA THR A 997 24.73 21.98 32.89
C THR A 997 23.69 22.63 33.83
N ALA A 998 24.11 23.56 34.70
CA ALA A 998 23.22 24.24 35.64
C ALA A 998 22.40 25.36 34.98
N ASN A 999 21.18 25.59 35.47
CA ASN A 999 20.38 26.76 35.08
C ASN A 999 21.15 28.05 35.42
N GLY A 1000 21.11 29.04 34.52
CA GLY A 1000 21.84 30.29 34.66
C GLY A 1000 23.31 30.24 34.19
N THR A 1001 23.78 29.10 33.66
CA THR A 1001 25.12 29.04 33.06
C THR A 1001 25.17 29.93 31.81
N ALA A 1002 26.13 30.84 31.75
CA ALA A 1002 26.25 31.84 30.69
C ALA A 1002 26.58 31.23 29.32
N VAL A 1003 26.15 31.90 28.25
CA VAL A 1003 26.51 31.57 26.86
C VAL A 1003 27.49 32.62 26.31
N GLN A 1004 28.58 32.13 25.73
CA GLN A 1004 29.75 32.91 25.32
C GLN A 1004 30.28 32.48 23.95
N LEU A 1005 31.11 33.32 23.34
CA LEU A 1005 31.87 32.99 22.15
C LEU A 1005 33.15 32.22 22.53
N ALA A 1006 33.43 31.10 21.86
CA ALA A 1006 34.70 30.37 22.02
C ALA A 1006 35.14 29.70 20.72
N THR A 1007 36.45 29.46 20.56
CA THR A 1007 37.01 28.69 19.44
C THR A 1007 36.25 27.38 19.24
N CYS A 1008 35.86 27.08 18.00
CA CYS A 1008 35.13 25.86 17.67
C CYS A 1008 36.04 24.64 17.83
N SER A 1009 35.79 23.81 18.83
CA SER A 1009 36.48 22.54 19.11
C SER A 1009 35.65 21.31 18.75
N GLY A 1010 34.36 21.49 18.44
CA GLY A 1010 33.41 20.39 18.18
C GLY A 1010 32.78 19.77 19.44
N ALA A 1011 33.09 20.32 20.62
CA ALA A 1011 32.51 19.86 21.89
C ALA A 1011 30.98 20.02 21.94
N ALA A 1012 30.30 19.13 22.66
CA ALA A 1012 28.84 19.14 22.79
C ALA A 1012 28.29 20.46 23.38
N SER A 1013 29.07 21.15 24.22
CA SER A 1013 28.74 22.48 24.76
C SER A 1013 28.67 23.60 23.73
N GLN A 1014 29.03 23.33 22.47
CA GLN A 1014 28.94 24.25 21.33
C GLN A 1014 27.80 23.92 20.36
N LYS A 1015 27.07 22.83 20.63
CA LYS A 1015 26.06 22.26 19.74
C LYS A 1015 24.64 22.48 20.27
N TRP A 1016 23.79 23.00 19.40
CA TRP A 1016 22.42 23.39 19.66
C TRP A 1016 21.48 22.64 18.70
N GLN A 1017 20.43 22.04 19.24
CA GLN A 1017 19.37 21.40 18.49
C GLN A 1017 18.14 22.31 18.45
N ALA A 1018 17.77 22.77 17.27
CA ALA A 1018 16.50 23.47 17.06
C ALA A 1018 15.33 22.49 17.16
N GLN A 1019 14.30 22.88 17.90
CA GLN A 1019 13.08 22.10 18.11
C GLN A 1019 11.90 22.69 17.32
N ALA A 1020 10.91 21.88 16.98
CA ALA A 1020 9.71 22.34 16.27
C ALA A 1020 8.91 23.42 17.03
N ASN A 1021 9.06 23.48 18.36
CA ASN A 1021 8.46 24.52 19.21
C ASN A 1021 9.24 25.85 19.24
N GLY A 1022 10.31 26.01 18.45
CA GLY A 1022 11.12 27.23 18.38
C GLY A 1022 12.20 27.36 19.45
N THR A 1023 12.40 26.36 20.32
CA THR A 1023 13.50 26.38 21.30
C THR A 1023 14.83 25.88 20.70
N LEU A 1024 15.95 26.34 21.26
CA LEU A 1024 17.31 25.87 20.94
C LEU A 1024 17.90 25.12 22.15
N VAL A 1025 17.97 23.79 22.06
CA VAL A 1025 18.42 22.92 23.15
C VAL A 1025 19.93 22.66 23.05
N GLY A 1026 20.69 23.01 24.08
CA GLY A 1026 22.11 22.67 24.21
C GLY A 1026 22.30 21.17 24.40
N THR A 1027 22.93 20.50 23.44
CA THR A 1027 23.03 19.02 23.41
C THR A 1027 23.77 18.41 24.60
N GLN A 1028 24.62 19.19 25.29
CA GLN A 1028 25.36 18.74 26.48
C GLN A 1028 24.55 18.79 27.78
N SER A 1029 23.42 19.52 27.80
CA SER A 1029 22.68 19.84 29.03
C SER A 1029 21.18 19.52 28.95
N GLY A 1030 20.62 19.34 27.75
CA GLY A 1030 19.16 19.22 27.56
C GLY A 1030 18.42 20.51 27.93
N LYS A 1031 19.11 21.65 27.99
CA LYS A 1031 18.59 22.95 28.43
C LYS A 1031 18.51 23.94 27.29
N CYS A 1032 17.56 24.85 27.37
CA CYS A 1032 17.25 25.79 26.30
C CYS A 1032 18.10 27.05 26.42
N LEU A 1033 18.50 27.61 25.27
CA LEU A 1033 19.03 28.97 25.17
C LEU A 1033 17.97 29.94 25.70
N ASP A 1034 18.36 30.81 26.61
CA ASP A 1034 17.45 31.61 27.44
C ASP A 1034 17.99 33.03 27.57
N ALA A 1035 17.13 34.04 27.38
CA ALA A 1035 17.45 35.43 27.69
C ALA A 1035 17.19 35.71 29.18
N THR A 1036 18.25 36.03 29.92
CA THR A 1036 18.23 36.14 31.39
C THR A 1036 17.17 37.11 31.92
N GLY A 1037 16.43 36.69 32.94
CA GLY A 1037 15.51 37.55 33.70
C GLY A 1037 14.33 38.07 32.86
N PRO A 1038 13.72 37.21 32.03
CA PRO A 1038 12.87 37.53 30.88
C PRO A 1038 12.93 38.98 30.40
N SER A 1039 14.11 39.44 29.97
CA SER A 1039 14.36 40.86 29.66
C SER A 1039 14.71 41.10 28.19
N SER A 1040 13.90 41.88 27.49
CA SER A 1040 14.11 42.27 26.08
C SER A 1040 14.98 43.54 25.92
N ALA A 1041 15.62 43.99 27.00
CA ALA A 1041 16.55 45.12 26.96
C ALA A 1041 17.81 44.80 26.14
N ASN A 1042 18.37 45.83 25.49
CA ASN A 1042 19.69 45.70 24.86
C ASN A 1042 20.75 45.46 25.95
N GLY A 1043 21.58 44.43 25.76
CA GLY A 1043 22.60 44.03 26.72
C GLY A 1043 22.20 42.87 27.64
N THR A 1044 20.94 42.41 27.64
CA THR A 1044 20.53 41.18 28.36
C THR A 1044 21.40 40.02 27.90
N LYS A 1045 22.07 39.33 28.83
CA LYS A 1045 22.94 38.19 28.49
C LYS A 1045 22.13 36.94 28.19
N LEU A 1046 22.71 36.05 27.38
CA LEU A 1046 22.16 34.73 27.13
C LEU A 1046 22.76 33.71 28.10
N GLN A 1047 21.92 32.78 28.53
CA GLN A 1047 22.23 31.68 29.44
C GLN A 1047 21.57 30.39 28.94
N ILE A 1048 21.76 29.29 29.67
CA ILE A 1048 20.91 28.10 29.55
C ILE A 1048 19.96 27.98 30.74
N TRP A 1049 18.74 27.53 30.49
CA TRP A 1049 17.72 27.27 31.51
C TRP A 1049 16.89 26.02 31.19
N THR A 1050 16.15 25.52 32.17
CA THR A 1050 15.16 24.44 31.93
C THR A 1050 14.20 24.88 30.82
N CYS A 1051 14.01 24.02 29.81
CA CYS A 1051 13.13 24.28 28.70
C CYS A 1051 11.67 24.39 29.16
N ALA A 1052 11.07 25.56 28.94
CA ALA A 1052 9.67 25.85 29.21
C ALA A 1052 8.92 26.36 27.95
N ALA A 1053 9.64 26.61 26.84
CA ALA A 1053 9.12 27.23 25.62
C ALA A 1053 8.43 28.60 25.85
N SER A 1054 8.81 29.29 26.93
CA SER A 1054 8.45 30.69 27.17
C SER A 1054 9.12 31.61 26.14
N ASP A 1055 8.52 32.76 25.86
CA ASP A 1055 9.00 33.74 24.85
C ASP A 1055 10.49 34.06 24.94
N ASN A 1056 11.07 34.06 26.16
CA ASN A 1056 12.49 34.33 26.39
C ASN A 1056 13.44 33.18 26.00
N GLN A 1057 12.89 32.05 25.56
CA GLN A 1057 13.57 30.84 25.08
C GLN A 1057 13.22 30.48 23.63
N LEU A 1058 12.40 31.29 22.95
CA LEU A 1058 12.02 31.10 21.56
C LEU A 1058 12.97 31.85 20.63
N TRP A 1059 13.51 31.14 19.65
CA TRP A 1059 14.54 31.62 18.73
C TRP A 1059 14.22 31.22 17.30
N LYS A 1060 14.20 32.21 16.42
CA LYS A 1060 14.24 32.01 14.98
C LYS A 1060 15.69 32.09 14.53
N LEU A 1061 16.21 30.96 14.06
CA LEU A 1061 17.48 30.90 13.34
C LEU A 1061 17.38 31.64 12.00
N PRO A 1062 18.51 32.03 11.39
CA PRO A 1062 18.52 32.50 10.02
C PRO A 1062 17.83 31.48 9.09
N ALA A 1063 17.16 31.97 8.04
CA ALA A 1063 16.44 31.18 7.04
C ALA A 1063 17.11 31.24 5.66
#